data_AF-A0A194QU66-F1
#
_entry.id   AF-A0A194QU66-F1
#
_cell.length_a   1.000
_cell.length_b   1.000
_cell.length_c   1.000
_cell.angle_alpha   90.00
_cell.angle_beta   90.00
_cell.angle_gamma   90.00
#
_symmetry.space_group_name_H-M   'P 1'
#
loop_
_entity.id
_entity.type
_entity.pdbx_description
1 polymer ?
#
loop_
_entity_poly.entity_id
_entity_poly.type
_entity_poly.pdbx_seq_one_letter_code
_entity_poly.pdbx_strand_id
1 'polypeptide(L)'
;MAQYNRRDITYSALNNELTPPLGRSAQDANATPTMITLDHEHDDTTNVIIHKVPKTKGGWTHIEDLDSFFTRMYKYYVRGGFYPMIMSDLFYLLQFIFIVWFSTFLVHCVDYPRLFRNDTNANRSEKLSLSDVIYPTSECVNRISWKWWCVITLCTIIWFMRLFLSIYHLYHAYDTKLFYSSALKLNENDLAWINWSTVQDRVREAQPEHHMCVHKQEINELDIYHRILRFDNYMVAMVNKNLLPLQIHVPFCGDFHYLSRGLKWNLEFLLFSSPWSPWENCWQLRECYKDHSKRMILARQLDRQILVLAFVNFLLAPLIQGWQILYFFFNYAELIKRSPASLGLRTWSLYARVTLRHFNELEHELRDRLNRAHKPATKYLASFSSPITTVVAKNIVFLSASVLGVLVVLSVYDEDVLTVEHVLTIITILGCVLAGARALIGEEERLGGGCTGPARGEELFVQVLGHVHYLPAAWRGRAHTKDVAAHFQQLFQFRAVYILFELLSPLLSPFVLLSLRSRALDIVDFYRNFTVSVLGIGDVCSFAQLDIRRHGHPDWQAAGKYGEKVTTGNAQYNQGEGGKTELSLVAFSCRHPGWQPSEPAQRQFLRSLRQSMHHAIPTNNALNKTMLGSYIQQSIFGTNTPLPAVLSYYQQQKQPYRLPDMDETSDEDECTSASVSRNVGSGMSAMGNPDSGVSIPGPLNRFDPNTALLASPDEARDMSVSTLHLYDLHLSQAGQSVSACCTKNCSERNRSESRWASGEETPLLHRP
;
A
#
# COMPACT_ATOMS: atom_id res chain seq x y z
N MET A 1 -15.24 16.08 23.16
CA MET A 1 -16.07 15.95 24.39
C MET A 1 -17.04 14.80 24.20
N ALA A 2 -16.87 13.73 24.99
CA ALA A 2 -17.88 12.78 25.41
C ALA A 2 -17.31 12.15 26.70
N GLN A 3 -18.08 12.22 27.78
CA GLN A 3 -17.65 11.96 29.15
C GLN A 3 -17.24 10.49 29.34
N TYR A 4 -15.98 10.23 29.68
CA TYR A 4 -15.57 8.99 30.33
C TYR A 4 -15.73 9.19 31.84
N ASN A 5 -16.90 8.86 32.36
CA ASN A 5 -17.09 8.68 33.79
C ASN A 5 -16.59 7.27 34.16
N ARG A 6 -15.50 7.26 34.92
CA ARG A 6 -15.02 6.14 35.73
C ARG A 6 -16.15 5.75 36.70
N ARG A 7 -16.68 4.54 36.57
CA ARG A 7 -17.46 3.89 37.63
C ARG A 7 -16.73 2.64 38.05
N ASP A 8 -16.06 2.75 39.19
CA ASP A 8 -15.70 1.61 40.01
C ASP A 8 -17.00 0.93 40.45
N ILE A 9 -17.14 -0.36 40.14
CA ILE A 9 -18.21 -1.19 40.69
C ILE A 9 -17.57 -2.43 41.30
N THR A 10 -17.41 -2.38 42.62
CA THR A 10 -17.33 -3.54 43.50
C THR A 10 -18.71 -4.18 43.58
N TYR A 11 -18.80 -5.48 43.27
CA TYR A 11 -19.94 -6.30 43.68
C TYR A 11 -19.51 -7.20 44.83
N SER A 12 -20.02 -6.88 46.02
CA SER A 12 -20.39 -7.91 46.98
C SER A 12 -21.67 -8.56 46.45
N ALA A 13 -21.73 -9.88 46.47
CA ALA A 13 -22.97 -10.62 46.30
C ALA A 13 -23.06 -11.63 47.45
N LEU A 14 -23.99 -11.31 48.34
CA LEU A 14 -24.50 -12.14 49.40
C LEU A 14 -25.17 -13.39 48.84
N ASN A 15 -24.98 -14.47 49.60
CA ASN A 15 -25.66 -15.75 49.56
C ASN A 15 -27.17 -15.64 49.33
N ASN A 16 -27.69 -16.57 48.53
CA ASN A 16 -29.01 -17.18 48.74
C ASN A 16 -28.93 -18.63 48.24
N GLU A 17 -28.47 -19.50 49.14
CA GLU A 17 -28.64 -20.94 49.05
C GLU A 17 -30.09 -21.30 49.38
N LEU A 18 -30.73 -22.08 48.51
CA LEU A 18 -31.88 -22.91 48.85
C LEU A 18 -31.37 -24.35 48.98
N THR A 19 -31.28 -24.81 50.22
CA THR A 19 -31.09 -26.21 50.59
C THR A 19 -32.40 -27.00 50.47
N PRO A 20 -32.32 -28.31 50.20
CA PRO A 20 -33.21 -29.29 50.83
C PRO A 20 -32.43 -30.13 51.87
N PRO A 21 -33.13 -30.81 52.79
CA PRO A 21 -32.62 -31.02 54.14
C PRO A 21 -32.00 -32.41 54.31
N LEU A 22 -30.85 -32.51 54.97
CA LEU A 22 -30.47 -33.70 55.75
C LEU A 22 -29.76 -33.28 57.03
N GLY A 23 -30.27 -33.79 58.15
CA GLY A 23 -29.96 -33.32 59.49
C GLY A 23 -28.66 -33.87 60.10
N ARG A 24 -28.14 -33.05 61.02
CA ARG A 24 -27.51 -33.34 62.32
C ARG A 24 -26.60 -34.57 62.43
N SER A 25 -25.35 -34.34 62.82
CA SER A 25 -24.74 -34.61 64.15
C SER A 25 -23.20 -34.66 63.98
N ALA A 26 -22.45 -33.67 64.45
CA ALA A 26 -21.77 -33.60 65.76
C ALA A 26 -20.37 -34.27 65.81
N GLN A 27 -19.41 -33.44 66.24
CA GLN A 27 -18.24 -33.72 67.11
C GLN A 27 -16.94 -34.36 66.56
N ASP A 28 -15.90 -33.51 66.63
CA ASP A 28 -14.62 -33.66 67.33
C ASP A 28 -13.47 -34.59 66.87
N ALA A 29 -12.28 -33.98 66.97
CA ALA A 29 -10.98 -34.47 67.45
C ALA A 29 -9.94 -35.08 66.49
N ASN A 30 -8.82 -34.34 66.38
CA ASN A 30 -7.40 -34.73 66.48
C ASN A 30 -6.99 -36.20 66.24
N ALA A 31 -6.06 -36.43 65.30
CA ALA A 31 -4.69 -36.93 65.54
C ALA A 31 -4.08 -37.65 64.31
N THR A 32 -2.82 -37.31 64.02
CA THR A 32 -1.83 -37.99 63.16
C THR A 32 -1.27 -39.29 63.80
N PRO A 33 -0.36 -40.09 63.19
CA PRO A 33 -0.10 -40.49 61.80
C PRO A 33 0.22 -42.03 61.61
N THR A 34 0.63 -42.40 60.38
CA THR A 34 1.62 -43.45 59.97
C THR A 34 1.25 -44.95 59.74
N MET A 35 1.60 -45.38 58.50
CA MET A 35 2.24 -46.64 58.01
C MET A 35 1.43 -47.86 57.48
N ILE A 36 1.60 -48.09 56.15
CA ILE A 36 1.91 -49.30 55.32
C ILE A 36 1.14 -50.61 55.66
N THR A 37 0.29 -51.21 54.79
CA THR A 37 0.62 -52.06 53.61
C THR A 37 -0.61 -52.40 52.73
N LEU A 38 -0.34 -52.56 51.42
CA LEU A 38 -1.05 -53.22 50.30
C LEU A 38 -2.34 -54.05 50.55
N ASP A 39 -3.42 -53.77 49.78
CA ASP A 39 -3.92 -54.67 48.72
C ASP A 39 -5.11 -54.09 47.91
N HIS A 40 -5.07 -54.38 46.61
CA HIS A 40 -6.13 -54.52 45.59
C HIS A 40 -7.13 -53.39 45.20
N GLU A 41 -6.86 -52.84 44.00
CA GLU A 41 -7.70 -52.68 42.79
C GLU A 41 -9.17 -52.19 42.81
N HIS A 42 -9.41 -51.26 41.87
CA HIS A 42 -10.66 -50.88 41.18
C HIS A 42 -11.63 -49.91 41.87
N ASP A 43 -11.51 -48.61 41.57
CA ASP A 43 -12.35 -48.01 40.52
C ASP A 43 -11.85 -46.61 40.13
N ASP A 44 -11.56 -46.47 38.84
CA ASP A 44 -11.04 -45.27 38.19
C ASP A 44 -12.15 -44.25 37.86
N THR A 45 -11.70 -43.01 37.66
CA THR A 45 -12.28 -41.95 36.82
C THR A 45 -13.12 -40.82 37.45
N THR A 46 -12.52 -40.09 38.39
CA THR A 46 -12.64 -38.61 38.38
C THR A 46 -11.25 -37.97 38.36
N ASN A 47 -10.60 -37.97 37.21
CA ASN A 47 -9.40 -37.17 36.98
C ASN A 47 -9.69 -36.14 35.89
N VAL A 48 -10.30 -35.03 36.30
CA VAL A 48 -10.17 -33.77 35.56
C VAL A 48 -8.70 -33.41 35.65
N ILE A 49 -7.94 -33.73 34.60
CA ILE A 49 -6.56 -33.28 34.45
C ILE A 49 -6.64 -31.77 34.22
N ILE A 50 -6.63 -31.00 35.32
CA ILE A 50 -6.29 -29.58 35.26
C ILE A 50 -4.82 -29.56 34.86
N HIS A 51 -4.56 -29.37 33.56
CA HIS A 51 -3.23 -29.12 33.05
C HIS A 51 -2.76 -27.79 33.65
N LYS A 52 -2.13 -27.86 34.82
CA LYS A 52 -1.48 -26.72 35.45
C LYS A 52 -0.27 -26.40 34.58
N VAL A 53 -0.48 -25.54 33.59
CA VAL A 53 0.57 -25.01 32.71
C VAL A 53 1.74 -24.59 33.62
N PRO A 54 2.96 -25.11 33.39
CA PRO A 54 4.10 -24.65 34.15
C PRO A 54 4.17 -23.14 33.97
N LYS A 55 4.23 -22.38 35.07
CA LYS A 55 4.49 -20.94 35.04
C LYS A 55 5.95 -20.71 34.59
N THR A 56 6.27 -21.05 33.35
CA THR A 56 7.42 -20.47 32.66
C THR A 56 7.08 -19.01 32.41
N LYS A 57 8.00 -18.13 32.81
CA LYS A 57 7.87 -16.67 32.83
C LYS A 57 7.85 -16.08 31.41
N GLY A 58 6.85 -16.42 30.59
CA GLY A 58 6.58 -15.77 29.31
C GLY A 58 5.23 -15.06 29.38
N GLY A 59 5.23 -13.73 29.34
CA GLY A 59 4.00 -12.91 29.41
C GLY A 59 3.05 -13.04 28.21
N TRP A 60 3.29 -14.02 27.33
CA TRP A 60 2.60 -14.20 26.05
C TRP A 60 1.77 -15.49 25.98
N THR A 61 1.55 -16.15 27.12
CA THR A 61 0.61 -17.27 27.23
C THR A 61 -0.82 -16.72 27.16
N HIS A 62 -1.65 -17.25 26.25
CA HIS A 62 -3.06 -16.87 26.10
C HIS A 62 -3.28 -15.35 25.89
N ILE A 63 -3.04 -14.86 24.67
CA ILE A 63 -3.29 -13.45 24.32
C ILE A 63 -4.78 -13.28 23.99
N GLU A 64 -5.47 -12.35 24.66
CA GLU A 64 -6.90 -12.06 24.45
C GLU A 64 -7.18 -11.46 23.06
N ASP A 65 -6.46 -10.39 22.68
CA ASP A 65 -6.58 -9.73 21.37
C ASP A 65 -5.40 -10.08 20.45
N LEU A 66 -5.49 -11.25 19.84
CA LEU A 66 -4.51 -11.73 18.87
C LEU A 66 -4.43 -10.84 17.62
N ASP A 67 -5.52 -10.22 17.20
CA ASP A 67 -5.56 -9.42 15.97
C ASP A 67 -4.75 -8.13 16.13
N SER A 68 -4.93 -7.43 17.26
CA SER A 68 -4.12 -6.27 17.61
C SER A 68 -2.65 -6.67 17.82
N PHE A 69 -2.39 -7.81 18.46
CA PHE A 69 -1.04 -8.33 18.65
C PHE A 69 -0.30 -8.57 17.32
N PHE A 70 -0.87 -9.35 16.39
CA PHE A 70 -0.24 -9.60 15.09
C PHE A 70 -0.13 -8.35 14.23
N THR A 71 -1.12 -7.45 14.31
CA THR A 71 -1.05 -6.16 13.62
C THR A 71 0.09 -5.29 14.15
N ARG A 72 0.32 -5.26 15.46
CA ARG A 72 1.45 -4.55 16.08
C ARG A 72 2.78 -5.19 15.71
N MET A 73 2.88 -6.52 15.75
CA MET A 73 4.06 -7.27 15.31
C MET A 73 4.43 -6.92 13.87
N TYR A 74 3.46 -6.97 12.96
CA TYR A 74 3.68 -6.61 11.56
C TYR A 74 4.08 -5.13 11.38
N LYS A 75 3.44 -4.19 12.10
CA LYS A 75 3.81 -2.77 12.06
C LYS A 75 5.23 -2.53 12.59
N TYR A 76 5.66 -3.25 13.62
CA TYR A 76 7.00 -3.18 14.18
C TYR A 76 8.05 -3.61 13.15
N TYR A 77 7.79 -4.71 12.43
CA TYR A 77 8.61 -5.15 11.31
C TYR A 77 8.71 -4.09 10.20
N VAL A 78 7.57 -3.60 9.70
CA VAL A 78 7.53 -2.63 8.58
C VAL A 78 8.20 -1.30 8.92
N ARG A 79 8.17 -0.88 10.19
CA ARG A 79 8.84 0.34 10.65
C ARG A 79 10.35 0.16 10.90
N GLY A 80 10.89 -1.06 10.74
CA GLY A 80 12.31 -1.33 10.93
C GLY A 80 12.73 -1.41 12.41
N GLY A 81 11.80 -1.76 13.31
CA GLY A 81 12.09 -2.00 14.72
C GLY A 81 11.78 -0.84 15.67
N PHE A 82 12.24 -0.95 16.91
CA PHE A 82 11.84 -0.09 18.02
C PHE A 82 12.32 1.37 17.87
N TYR A 83 13.62 1.59 17.61
CA TYR A 83 14.19 2.93 17.55
C TYR A 83 13.65 3.77 16.39
N PRO A 84 13.60 3.28 15.13
CA PRO A 84 13.03 4.07 14.04
C PRO A 84 11.54 4.37 14.25
N MET A 85 10.80 3.42 14.83
CA MET A 85 9.39 3.60 15.17
C MET A 85 9.17 4.77 16.16
N ILE A 86 9.93 4.81 17.26
CA ILE A 86 9.80 5.85 18.29
C ILE A 86 10.31 7.19 17.80
N MET A 87 11.46 7.21 17.11
CA MET A 87 12.01 8.45 16.56
C MET A 87 11.02 9.08 15.58
N SER A 88 10.37 8.28 14.74
CA SER A 88 9.32 8.77 13.85
C SER A 88 8.15 9.39 14.64
N ASP A 89 7.65 8.71 15.66
CA ASP A 89 6.51 9.20 16.45
C ASP A 89 6.87 10.49 17.23
N LEU A 90 8.10 10.58 17.77
CA LEU A 90 8.65 11.77 18.41
C LEU A 90 8.72 12.96 17.44
N PHE A 91 9.30 12.76 16.25
CA PHE A 91 9.39 13.83 15.26
C PHE A 91 8.02 14.30 14.77
N TYR A 92 7.02 13.42 14.67
CA TYR A 92 5.64 13.85 14.36
C TYR A 92 5.02 14.73 15.44
N LEU A 93 5.34 14.51 16.72
CA LEU A 93 4.90 15.37 17.82
C LEU A 93 5.62 16.73 17.81
N LEU A 94 6.93 16.74 17.52
CA LEU A 94 7.73 17.96 17.40
C LEU A 94 7.30 18.81 16.20
N GLN A 95 7.04 18.18 15.05
CA GLN A 95 6.52 18.85 13.85
C GLN A 95 5.18 19.56 14.14
N PHE A 96 4.30 18.97 14.95
CA PHE A 96 3.05 19.61 15.34
C PHE A 96 3.28 20.90 16.13
N ILE A 97 4.15 20.85 17.14
CA ILE A 97 4.51 22.03 17.94
C ILE A 97 5.11 23.10 17.03
N PHE A 98 6.06 22.72 16.17
CA PHE A 98 6.74 23.63 15.27
C PHE A 98 5.76 24.35 14.34
N ILE A 99 4.82 23.63 13.71
CA ILE A 99 3.82 24.24 12.82
C ILE A 99 2.96 25.26 13.55
N VAL A 100 2.45 24.92 14.74
CA VAL A 100 1.58 25.82 15.52
C VAL A 100 2.35 27.05 16.01
N TRP A 101 3.55 26.84 16.55
CA TRP A 101 4.44 27.90 17.02
C TRP A 101 4.85 28.84 15.89
N PHE A 102 5.39 28.29 14.80
CA PHE A 102 5.91 29.09 13.69
C PHE A 102 4.80 29.83 12.94
N SER A 103 3.62 29.21 12.79
CA SER A 103 2.46 29.91 12.20
C SER A 103 1.99 31.07 13.08
N THR A 104 1.94 30.88 14.40
CA THR A 104 1.61 31.95 15.35
C THR A 104 2.64 33.08 15.29
N PHE A 105 3.93 32.72 15.24
CA PHE A 105 5.03 33.66 15.12
C PHE A 105 4.92 34.51 13.85
N LEU A 106 4.68 33.90 12.69
CA LEU A 106 4.53 34.61 11.43
C LEU A 106 3.34 35.57 11.43
N VAL A 107 2.19 35.16 11.99
CA VAL A 107 0.98 36.00 11.99
C VAL A 107 1.05 37.18 12.95
N HIS A 108 1.66 37.01 14.13
CA HIS A 108 1.56 38.00 15.22
C HIS A 108 2.89 38.64 15.66
N CYS A 109 4.04 38.02 15.41
CA CYS A 109 5.33 38.54 15.87
C CYS A 109 6.15 39.24 14.78
N VAL A 110 5.71 39.23 13.52
CA VAL A 110 6.44 39.84 12.39
C VAL A 110 5.76 41.15 11.95
N ASP A 111 6.52 42.23 11.90
CA ASP A 111 6.08 43.53 11.39
C ASP A 111 6.16 43.55 9.84
N TYR A 112 5.10 43.12 9.17
CA TYR A 112 5.04 43.12 7.70
C TYR A 112 5.10 44.52 7.07
N PRO A 113 4.44 45.57 7.60
CA PRO A 113 4.62 46.94 7.10
C PRO A 113 6.08 47.41 7.05
N ARG A 114 6.83 47.16 8.14
CA ARG A 114 8.26 47.50 8.22
C ARG A 114 9.11 46.60 7.30
N LEU A 115 8.78 45.31 7.21
CA LEU A 115 9.44 44.36 6.31
C LEU A 115 9.30 44.75 4.84
N PHE A 116 8.11 45.16 4.41
CA PHE A 116 7.81 45.55 3.04
C PHE A 116 8.14 47.01 2.72
N ARG A 117 8.64 47.79 3.70
CA ARG A 117 8.98 49.21 3.55
C ARG A 117 7.79 50.06 3.08
N ASN A 118 6.59 49.70 3.54
CA ASN A 118 5.35 50.44 3.25
C ASN A 118 5.16 51.68 4.15
N ASP A 119 6.03 51.86 5.15
CA ASP A 119 5.99 53.01 6.04
C ASP A 119 6.50 54.28 5.34
N THR A 120 5.68 55.33 5.34
CA THR A 120 5.98 56.63 4.73
C THR A 120 7.14 57.37 5.41
N ASN A 121 7.47 56.98 6.66
CA ASN A 121 8.46 57.66 7.51
C ASN A 121 9.80 56.90 7.59
N ALA A 122 9.96 55.80 6.87
CA ALA A 122 11.15 54.95 6.97
C ALA A 122 12.28 55.42 6.04
N ASN A 123 13.49 55.56 6.59
CA ASN A 123 14.69 55.90 5.84
C ASN A 123 15.08 54.74 4.90
N ARG A 124 14.85 54.88 3.59
CA ARG A 124 15.09 53.82 2.59
C ARG A 124 16.56 53.45 2.41
N SER A 125 17.48 54.27 2.95
CA SER A 125 18.93 54.10 2.88
C SER A 125 19.51 53.14 3.91
N GLU A 126 18.77 52.80 4.98
CA GLU A 126 19.26 51.87 6.01
C GLU A 126 18.95 50.41 5.66
N LYS A 127 19.95 49.54 5.87
CA LYS A 127 19.78 48.09 5.73
C LYS A 127 19.09 47.58 7.00
N LEU A 128 17.86 47.09 6.86
CA LEU A 128 17.12 46.50 7.97
C LEU A 128 17.72 45.13 8.33
N SER A 129 17.92 44.89 9.62
CA SER A 129 18.23 43.56 10.13
C SER A 129 16.94 42.80 10.44
N LEU A 130 17.00 41.46 10.49
CA LEU A 130 15.82 40.63 10.80
C LEU A 130 15.29 40.92 12.21
N SER A 131 16.17 41.30 13.15
CA SER A 131 15.81 41.70 14.51
C SER A 131 14.99 42.99 14.57
N ASP A 132 15.11 43.88 13.58
CA ASP A 132 14.36 45.14 13.55
C ASP A 132 12.90 44.94 13.11
N VAL A 133 12.61 43.82 12.47
CA VAL A 133 11.29 43.46 11.92
C VAL A 133 10.48 42.62 12.92
N ILE A 134 11.15 41.98 13.88
CA ILE A 134 10.51 41.10 14.85
C ILE A 134 10.13 41.91 16.09
N TYR A 135 8.85 41.87 16.49
CA TYR A 135 8.41 42.52 17.71
C TYR A 135 9.08 41.91 18.95
N PRO A 136 9.37 42.71 20.00
CA PRO A 136 9.78 42.20 21.31
C PRO A 136 8.76 41.19 21.85
N THR A 137 9.22 40.21 22.63
CA THR A 137 8.37 39.10 23.13
C THR A 137 7.14 39.58 23.91
N SER A 138 7.28 40.63 24.72
CA SER A 138 6.18 41.24 25.48
C SER A 138 5.12 41.87 24.57
N GLU A 139 5.54 42.56 23.51
CA GLU A 139 4.62 43.17 22.55
C GLU A 139 3.94 42.13 21.67
N CYS A 140 4.67 41.10 21.22
CA CYS A 140 4.07 40.02 20.43
C CYS A 140 2.94 39.33 21.21
N VAL A 141 3.18 38.94 22.47
CA VAL A 141 2.16 38.27 23.29
C VAL A 141 0.90 39.12 23.47
N ASN A 142 1.06 40.44 23.64
CA ASN A 142 -0.05 41.38 23.76
C ASN A 142 -0.85 41.56 22.46
N ARG A 143 -0.21 41.38 21.28
CA ARG A 143 -0.88 41.44 19.97
C ARG A 143 -1.68 40.19 19.63
N ILE A 144 -1.45 39.07 20.31
CA ILE A 144 -2.21 37.83 20.08
C ILE A 144 -3.65 38.03 20.54
N SER A 145 -4.58 37.98 19.59
CA SER A 145 -6.01 38.11 19.88
C SER A 145 -6.53 36.95 20.75
N TRP A 146 -7.57 37.20 21.55
CA TRP A 146 -8.20 36.16 22.37
C TRP A 146 -8.73 34.99 21.53
N LYS A 147 -9.20 35.24 20.29
CA LYS A 147 -9.64 34.21 19.35
C LYS A 147 -8.50 33.26 18.98
N TRP A 148 -7.30 33.80 18.75
CA TRP A 148 -6.11 33.01 18.45
C TRP A 148 -5.65 32.21 19.68
N TRP A 149 -5.76 32.79 20.89
CA TRP A 149 -5.54 32.05 22.13
C TRP A 149 -6.47 30.83 22.25
N CYS A 150 -7.75 30.94 21.88
CA CYS A 150 -8.66 29.77 21.83
C CYS A 150 -8.17 28.69 20.87
N VAL A 151 -7.63 29.06 19.70
CA VAL A 151 -7.05 28.12 18.72
C VAL A 151 -5.79 27.45 19.29
N ILE A 152 -4.89 28.21 19.92
CA ILE A 152 -3.71 27.67 20.59
C ILE A 152 -4.12 26.68 21.69
N THR A 153 -5.09 27.02 22.53
CA THR A 153 -5.58 26.12 23.59
C THR A 153 -6.14 24.83 22.99
N LEU A 154 -6.92 24.91 21.91
CA LEU A 154 -7.44 23.72 21.21
C LEU A 154 -6.31 22.85 20.64
N CYS A 155 -5.33 23.46 19.96
CA CYS A 155 -4.16 22.75 19.44
C CYS A 155 -3.34 22.08 20.55
N THR A 156 -3.18 22.75 21.70
CA THR A 156 -2.50 22.19 22.88
C THR A 156 -3.24 20.98 23.45
N ILE A 157 -4.58 21.04 23.56
CA ILE A 157 -5.39 19.88 23.97
C ILE A 157 -5.22 18.72 23.00
N ILE A 158 -5.27 18.98 21.69
CA ILE A 158 -5.05 17.96 20.66
C ILE A 158 -3.64 17.36 20.77
N TRP A 159 -2.63 18.20 21.01
CA TRP A 159 -1.25 17.74 21.18
C TRP A 159 -1.10 16.84 22.40
N PHE A 160 -1.65 17.21 23.56
CA PHE A 160 -1.64 16.35 24.76
C PHE A 160 -2.36 15.02 24.51
N MET A 161 -3.51 15.03 23.85
CA MET A 161 -4.20 13.79 23.45
C MET A 161 -3.31 12.92 22.58
N ARG A 162 -2.61 13.49 21.59
CA ARG A 162 -1.65 12.76 20.76
C ARG A 162 -0.45 12.25 21.55
N LEU A 163 0.05 13.01 22.52
CA LEU A 163 1.13 12.59 23.40
C LEU A 163 0.73 11.37 24.23
N PHE A 164 -0.45 11.39 24.88
CA PHE A 164 -0.94 10.25 25.65
C PHE A 164 -1.11 8.99 24.79
N LEU A 165 -1.66 9.14 23.57
CA LEU A 165 -1.74 8.04 22.62
C LEU A 165 -0.36 7.53 22.20
N SER A 166 0.62 8.43 21.98
CA SER A 166 2.00 8.05 21.66
C SER A 166 2.67 7.28 22.79
N ILE A 167 2.42 7.64 24.05
CA ILE A 167 2.93 6.92 25.23
C ILE A 167 2.30 5.51 25.32
N TYR A 168 1.00 5.39 25.04
CA TYR A 168 0.35 4.09 24.95
C TYR A 168 0.96 3.22 23.84
N HIS A 169 1.21 3.79 22.66
CA HIS A 169 1.89 3.09 21.57
C HIS A 169 3.33 2.70 21.92
N LEU A 170 4.06 3.54 22.67
CA LEU A 170 5.41 3.24 23.15
C LEU A 170 5.42 2.02 24.07
N TYR A 171 4.46 1.92 25.01
CA TYR A 171 4.33 0.76 25.89
C TYR A 171 4.16 -0.54 25.08
N HIS A 172 3.23 -0.54 24.12
CA HIS A 172 2.98 -1.71 23.28
C HIS A 172 4.13 -2.02 22.30
N ALA A 173 4.83 -0.99 21.82
CA ALA A 173 6.01 -1.19 20.98
C ALA A 173 7.15 -1.85 21.79
N TYR A 174 7.27 -1.51 23.08
CA TYR A 174 8.25 -2.14 23.97
C TYR A 174 7.90 -3.60 24.28
N ASP A 175 6.62 -3.90 24.53
CA ASP A 175 6.15 -5.28 24.66
C ASP A 175 6.41 -6.10 23.37
N THR A 176 6.16 -5.50 22.21
CA THR A 176 6.47 -6.13 20.91
C THR A 176 7.98 -6.37 20.76
N LYS A 177 8.83 -5.42 21.17
CA LYS A 177 10.29 -5.60 21.19
C LYS A 177 10.70 -6.81 22.05
N LEU A 178 10.16 -6.92 23.26
CA LEU A 178 10.43 -8.05 24.15
C LEU A 178 10.01 -9.38 23.50
N PHE A 179 8.86 -9.41 22.83
CA PHE A 179 8.42 -10.58 22.08
C PHE A 179 9.41 -10.98 20.98
N TYR A 180 9.88 -10.04 20.16
CA TYR A 180 10.90 -10.32 19.14
C TYR A 180 12.21 -10.85 19.72
N SER A 181 12.71 -10.25 20.81
CA SER A 181 13.98 -10.65 21.41
C SER A 181 13.89 -11.97 22.19
N SER A 182 12.81 -12.17 22.95
CA SER A 182 12.71 -13.28 23.90
C SER A 182 11.99 -14.50 23.32
N ALA A 183 10.88 -14.30 22.61
CA ALA A 183 10.09 -15.39 22.05
C ALA A 183 10.59 -15.81 20.67
N LEU A 184 10.78 -14.85 19.75
CA LEU A 184 11.25 -15.16 18.39
C LEU A 184 12.77 -15.36 18.29
N LYS A 185 13.52 -14.97 19.34
CA LYS A 185 14.98 -15.05 19.40
C LYS A 185 15.63 -14.31 18.21
N LEU A 186 15.06 -13.16 17.83
CA LEU A 186 15.55 -12.29 16.77
C LEU A 186 16.16 -11.02 17.37
N ASN A 187 17.38 -10.69 16.95
CA ASN A 187 18.04 -9.45 17.35
C ASN A 187 17.45 -8.25 16.60
N GLU A 188 17.37 -7.09 17.25
CA GLU A 188 16.85 -5.87 16.63
C GLU A 188 17.71 -5.39 15.45
N ASN A 189 19.04 -5.54 15.54
CA ASN A 189 19.97 -5.12 14.49
C ASN A 189 19.78 -5.89 13.18
N ASP A 190 19.31 -7.13 13.28
CA ASP A 190 19.14 -8.02 12.13
C ASP A 190 17.77 -7.80 11.45
N LEU A 191 16.82 -7.16 12.14
CA LEU A 191 15.44 -7.00 11.67
C LEU A 191 15.33 -6.27 10.32
N ALA A 192 16.23 -5.33 10.05
CA ALA A 192 16.29 -4.61 8.78
C ALA A 192 16.64 -5.50 7.57
N TRP A 193 17.29 -6.64 7.81
CA TRP A 193 17.80 -7.55 6.79
C TRP A 193 17.01 -8.86 6.70
N ILE A 194 16.00 -9.03 7.56
CA ILE A 194 15.17 -10.23 7.63
C ILE A 194 13.90 -10.04 6.77
N ASN A 195 13.53 -11.09 6.04
CA ASN A 195 12.26 -11.12 5.30
C ASN A 195 11.10 -11.46 6.23
N TRP A 196 9.91 -10.94 5.92
CA TRP A 196 8.70 -11.21 6.69
C TRP A 196 8.37 -12.70 6.81
N SER A 197 8.64 -13.50 5.77
CA SER A 197 8.45 -14.96 5.80
C SER A 197 9.22 -15.62 6.94
N THR A 198 10.47 -15.22 7.17
CA THR A 198 11.29 -15.73 8.27
C THR A 198 10.69 -15.38 9.63
N VAL A 199 10.13 -14.17 9.77
CA VAL A 199 9.41 -13.79 11.00
C VAL A 199 8.17 -14.68 11.20
N GLN A 200 7.42 -14.97 10.13
CA GLN A 200 6.27 -15.86 10.21
C GLN A 200 6.65 -17.29 10.61
N ASP A 201 7.73 -17.83 10.07
CA ASP A 201 8.23 -19.16 10.43
C ASP A 201 8.62 -19.22 11.91
N ARG A 202 9.35 -18.22 12.41
CA ARG A 202 9.68 -18.12 13.85
C ARG A 202 8.44 -18.00 14.73
N VAL A 203 7.42 -17.28 14.30
CA VAL A 203 6.15 -17.17 15.03
C VAL A 203 5.43 -18.52 15.10
N ARG A 204 5.48 -19.31 14.03
CA ARG A 204 4.90 -20.66 13.98
C ARG A 204 5.66 -21.64 14.88
N GLU A 205 6.99 -21.56 14.91
CA GLU A 205 7.84 -22.33 15.82
C GLU A 205 7.64 -21.94 17.30
N ALA A 206 7.40 -20.66 17.57
CA ALA A 206 7.18 -20.13 18.92
C ALA A 206 5.76 -20.42 19.47
N GLN A 207 4.80 -20.73 18.60
CA GLN A 207 3.41 -21.03 18.99
C GLN A 207 3.29 -22.25 19.93
N PRO A 208 3.88 -23.43 19.64
CA PRO A 208 3.83 -24.56 20.57
C PRO A 208 4.60 -24.30 21.88
N GLU A 209 5.62 -23.44 21.88
CA GLU A 209 6.41 -23.11 23.09
C GLU A 209 5.67 -22.15 24.03
N HIS A 210 4.96 -21.15 23.48
CA HIS A 210 4.31 -20.10 24.27
C HIS A 210 2.78 -20.21 24.34
N HIS A 211 2.14 -21.09 23.56
CA HIS A 211 0.69 -21.25 23.50
C HIS A 211 -0.07 -19.92 23.35
N MET A 212 0.31 -19.09 22.37
CA MET A 212 -0.28 -17.76 22.17
C MET A 212 -1.76 -17.87 21.77
N CYS A 213 -2.07 -18.77 20.82
CA CYS A 213 -3.44 -19.14 20.48
C CYS A 213 -3.91 -20.38 21.25
N VAL A 214 -5.06 -20.27 21.92
CA VAL A 214 -5.67 -21.34 22.74
C VAL A 214 -6.33 -22.42 21.89
N HIS A 215 -7.01 -21.99 20.82
CA HIS A 215 -7.90 -22.84 20.04
C HIS A 215 -7.17 -23.66 18.98
N LYS A 216 -5.92 -23.32 18.66
CA LYS A 216 -5.11 -24.01 17.66
C LYS A 216 -3.70 -24.28 18.21
N GLN A 217 -3.29 -25.55 18.18
CA GLN A 217 -1.94 -25.96 18.56
C GLN A 217 -0.90 -25.46 17.55
N GLU A 218 -1.23 -25.46 16.26
CA GLU A 218 -0.41 -24.92 15.18
C GLU A 218 -1.14 -23.78 14.47
N ILE A 219 -0.42 -22.69 14.21
CA ILE A 219 -0.94 -21.54 13.44
C ILE A 219 -0.50 -21.68 11.99
N ASN A 220 -1.44 -21.56 11.06
CA ASN A 220 -1.12 -21.54 9.63
C ASN A 220 -0.73 -20.13 9.18
N GLU A 221 0.03 -20.02 8.09
CA GLU A 221 0.41 -18.74 7.49
C GLU A 221 -0.84 -17.91 7.17
N LEU A 222 -1.84 -18.51 6.52
CA LEU A 222 -3.12 -17.85 6.21
C LEU A 222 -3.84 -17.28 7.44
N ASP A 223 -3.72 -17.95 8.60
CA ASP A 223 -4.35 -17.48 9.84
C ASP A 223 -3.71 -16.15 10.30
N ILE A 224 -2.39 -16.01 10.17
CA ILE A 224 -1.67 -14.76 10.49
C ILE A 224 -2.15 -13.63 9.57
N TYR A 225 -2.29 -13.91 8.27
CA TYR A 225 -2.78 -12.94 7.30
C TYR A 225 -4.23 -12.53 7.60
N HIS A 226 -5.12 -13.46 7.93
CA HIS A 226 -6.51 -13.15 8.29
C HIS A 226 -6.61 -12.21 9.49
N ARG A 227 -5.71 -12.36 10.48
CA ARG A 227 -5.67 -11.49 11.66
C ARG A 227 -5.14 -10.10 11.37
N ILE A 228 -4.07 -10.00 10.58
CA ILE A 228 -3.47 -8.69 10.21
C ILE A 228 -4.38 -7.91 9.25
N LEU A 229 -5.02 -8.62 8.30
CA LEU A 229 -5.69 -8.02 7.14
C LEU A 229 -7.21 -8.09 7.21
N ARG A 230 -7.81 -8.43 8.37
CA ARG A 230 -9.26 -8.63 8.52
C ARG A 230 -10.07 -7.51 7.87
N PHE A 231 -9.85 -6.27 8.32
CA PHE A 231 -10.60 -5.10 7.83
C PHE A 231 -10.14 -4.62 6.45
N ASP A 232 -8.85 -4.79 6.12
CA ASP A 232 -8.32 -4.50 4.79
C ASP A 232 -9.01 -5.36 3.71
N ASN A 233 -9.22 -6.66 3.99
CA ASN A 233 -9.92 -7.57 3.09
C ASN A 233 -11.38 -7.17 2.88
N TYR A 234 -12.07 -6.70 3.94
CA TYR A 234 -13.42 -6.16 3.81
C TYR A 234 -13.46 -4.90 2.94
N MET A 235 -12.52 -3.97 3.13
CA MET A 235 -12.40 -2.77 2.31
C MET A 235 -12.16 -3.12 0.83
N VAL A 236 -11.24 -4.06 0.56
CA VAL A 236 -10.96 -4.57 -0.78
C VAL A 236 -12.21 -5.19 -1.42
N ALA A 237 -12.95 -6.01 -0.68
CA ALA A 237 -14.18 -6.64 -1.17
C ALA A 237 -15.30 -5.61 -1.45
N MET A 238 -15.50 -4.63 -0.57
CA MET A 238 -16.52 -3.59 -0.76
C MET A 238 -16.23 -2.69 -1.97
N VAL A 239 -14.96 -2.34 -2.19
CA VAL A 239 -14.55 -1.59 -3.40
C VAL A 239 -14.71 -2.45 -4.65
N ASN A 240 -14.30 -3.73 -4.60
CA ASN A 240 -14.43 -4.64 -5.75
C ASN A 240 -15.89 -4.93 -6.13
N LYS A 241 -16.83 -4.81 -5.18
CA LYS A 241 -18.28 -4.94 -5.40
C LYS A 241 -18.98 -3.62 -5.67
N ASN A 242 -18.22 -2.52 -5.81
CA ASN A 242 -18.75 -1.17 -6.02
C ASN A 242 -19.80 -0.73 -4.97
N LEU A 243 -19.67 -1.19 -3.72
CA LEU A 243 -20.59 -0.83 -2.62
C LEU A 243 -20.35 0.59 -2.09
N LEU A 244 -19.12 1.08 -2.24
CA LEU A 244 -18.72 2.40 -1.80
C LEU A 244 -18.82 3.38 -2.98
N PRO A 245 -19.64 4.45 -2.89
CA PRO A 245 -19.77 5.44 -3.96
C PRO A 245 -18.56 6.36 -3.96
N LEU A 246 -17.44 5.87 -4.52
CA LEU A 246 -16.17 6.60 -4.62
C LEU A 246 -16.08 7.44 -5.90
N GLN A 247 -17.11 7.46 -6.74
CA GLN A 247 -17.15 8.27 -7.96
C GLN A 247 -17.73 9.64 -7.65
N ILE A 248 -17.03 10.70 -8.05
CA ILE A 248 -17.48 12.09 -7.95
C ILE A 248 -17.56 12.66 -9.36
N HIS A 249 -18.71 13.24 -9.68
CA HIS A 249 -18.89 14.02 -10.90
C HIS A 249 -18.42 15.45 -10.66
N VAL A 250 -17.38 15.89 -11.36
CA VAL A 250 -16.92 17.28 -11.33
C VAL A 250 -17.43 17.97 -12.59
N PRO A 251 -18.25 19.05 -12.47
CA PRO A 251 -18.71 19.81 -13.61
C PRO A 251 -17.52 20.22 -14.51
N PHE A 252 -17.67 20.08 -15.83
CA PHE A 252 -16.66 20.37 -16.85
C PHE A 252 -15.44 19.42 -16.92
N CYS A 253 -15.11 18.70 -15.84
CA CYS A 253 -13.95 17.82 -15.79
C CYS A 253 -14.29 16.33 -15.92
N GLY A 254 -15.56 15.94 -15.71
CA GLY A 254 -16.04 14.56 -15.82
C GLY A 254 -16.01 13.79 -14.49
N ASP A 255 -16.10 12.46 -14.59
CA ASP A 255 -16.16 11.56 -13.44
C ASP A 255 -14.78 11.14 -12.96
N PHE A 256 -14.52 11.25 -11.66
CA PHE A 256 -13.27 10.83 -11.02
C PHE A 256 -13.51 9.88 -9.86
N HIS A 257 -12.61 8.91 -9.70
CA HIS A 257 -12.55 8.08 -8.51
C HIS A 257 -11.79 8.81 -7.40
N TYR A 258 -12.48 9.11 -6.31
CA TYR A 258 -11.96 9.85 -5.17
C TYR A 258 -11.87 8.95 -3.94
N LEU A 259 -10.64 8.75 -3.47
CA LEU A 259 -10.36 8.15 -2.17
C LEU A 259 -9.13 8.82 -1.58
N SER A 260 -9.33 9.74 -0.64
CA SER A 260 -8.25 10.35 0.14
C SER A 260 -7.94 9.55 1.40
N ARG A 261 -6.82 9.85 2.06
CA ARG A 261 -6.52 9.25 3.38
C ARG A 261 -7.57 9.61 4.43
N GLY A 262 -8.07 10.86 4.40
CA GLY A 262 -9.10 11.33 5.32
C GLY A 262 -10.45 10.62 5.11
N LEU A 263 -10.87 10.40 3.86
CA LEU A 263 -12.07 9.64 3.55
C LEU A 263 -11.92 8.16 3.92
N LYS A 264 -10.78 7.55 3.58
CA LYS A 264 -10.48 6.16 3.97
C LYS A 264 -10.57 5.98 5.49
N TRP A 265 -9.98 6.88 6.27
CA TRP A 265 -10.06 6.84 7.74
C TRP A 265 -11.50 6.96 8.24
N ASN A 266 -12.31 7.84 7.66
CA ASN A 266 -13.73 7.97 8.01
C ASN A 266 -14.53 6.69 7.71
N LEU A 267 -14.27 6.04 6.58
CA LEU A 267 -14.89 4.78 6.21
C LEU A 267 -14.48 3.66 7.18
N GLU A 268 -13.19 3.53 7.50
CA GLU A 268 -12.70 2.53 8.46
C GLU A 268 -13.25 2.77 9.87
N PHE A 269 -13.31 4.04 10.30
CA PHE A 269 -13.89 4.42 11.57
C PHE A 269 -15.37 4.03 11.63
N LEU A 270 -16.16 4.38 10.62
CA LEU A 270 -17.58 4.04 10.54
C LEU A 270 -17.82 2.52 10.53
N LEU A 271 -17.10 1.81 9.67
CA LEU A 271 -17.40 0.42 9.31
C LEU A 271 -16.73 -0.61 10.23
N PHE A 272 -15.64 -0.25 10.91
CA PHE A 272 -14.85 -1.20 11.70
C PHE A 272 -14.58 -0.72 13.12
N SER A 273 -14.02 0.49 13.31
CA SER A 273 -13.42 0.88 14.60
C SER A 273 -14.31 1.67 15.56
N SER A 274 -15.45 2.20 15.11
CA SER A 274 -16.35 2.99 15.96
C SER A 274 -17.03 2.13 17.04
N PRO A 275 -17.33 2.66 18.24
CA PRO A 275 -18.10 1.94 19.27
C PRO A 275 -19.47 1.47 18.78
N TRP A 276 -20.03 2.15 17.76
CA TRP A 276 -21.30 1.77 17.15
C TRP A 276 -21.15 1.05 15.81
N SER A 277 -19.92 0.63 15.46
CA SER A 277 -19.67 -0.13 14.24
C SER A 277 -20.39 -1.50 14.29
N PRO A 278 -20.52 -2.18 13.14
CA PRO A 278 -21.03 -3.55 13.07
C PRO A 278 -20.27 -4.57 13.93
N TRP A 279 -19.08 -4.23 14.42
CA TRP A 279 -18.18 -5.11 15.16
C TRP A 279 -18.35 -4.91 16.66
N GLU A 280 -18.31 -6.01 17.42
CA GLU A 280 -18.35 -5.97 18.89
C GLU A 280 -16.92 -5.87 19.43
N ASN A 281 -16.04 -6.75 18.95
CA ASN A 281 -14.60 -6.77 19.19
C ASN A 281 -13.84 -6.70 17.86
N CYS A 282 -12.52 -6.66 17.88
CA CYS A 282 -11.67 -6.63 16.69
C CYS A 282 -11.85 -7.84 15.75
N TRP A 283 -12.48 -8.93 16.22
CA TRP A 283 -12.58 -10.21 15.50
C TRP A 283 -14.00 -10.78 15.34
N GLN A 284 -15.03 -10.21 15.96
CA GLN A 284 -16.40 -10.76 15.92
C GLN A 284 -17.41 -9.69 15.47
N LEU A 285 -18.23 -10.07 14.49
CA LEU A 285 -19.35 -9.28 14.02
C LEU A 285 -20.51 -9.43 15.01
N ARG A 286 -21.18 -8.32 15.35
CA ARG A 286 -22.34 -8.35 16.25
C ARG A 286 -23.39 -9.33 15.71
N GLU A 287 -23.89 -10.20 16.58
CA GLU A 287 -24.84 -11.25 16.22
C GLU A 287 -26.13 -10.71 15.56
N CYS A 288 -26.53 -9.47 15.86
CA CYS A 288 -27.67 -8.83 15.20
C CYS A 288 -27.50 -8.66 13.68
N TYR A 289 -26.28 -8.52 13.17
CA TYR A 289 -26.01 -8.42 11.73
C TYR A 289 -26.12 -9.78 11.00
N LYS A 290 -26.07 -10.89 11.73
CA LYS A 290 -26.27 -12.24 11.18
C LYS A 290 -27.76 -12.58 11.03
N ASP A 291 -28.64 -11.92 11.80
CA ASP A 291 -30.09 -12.12 11.81
C ASP A 291 -30.80 -11.41 10.63
N HIS A 292 -31.59 -12.16 9.85
CA HIS A 292 -32.31 -11.62 8.70
C HIS A 292 -33.44 -10.66 9.09
N SER A 293 -34.07 -10.86 10.26
CA SER A 293 -35.23 -10.07 10.68
C SER A 293 -34.89 -8.60 10.95
N LYS A 294 -33.65 -8.31 11.35
CA LYS A 294 -33.20 -6.98 11.79
C LYS A 294 -32.56 -6.14 10.69
N ARG A 295 -32.49 -6.64 9.45
CA ARG A 295 -31.83 -5.98 8.30
C ARG A 295 -32.22 -4.51 8.14
N MET A 296 -33.53 -4.20 8.11
CA MET A 296 -34.02 -2.83 7.91
C MET A 296 -33.72 -1.91 9.10
N ILE A 297 -33.76 -2.45 10.32
CA ILE A 297 -33.45 -1.69 11.54
C ILE A 297 -31.97 -1.31 11.56
N LEU A 298 -31.09 -2.26 11.24
CA LEU A 298 -29.64 -2.04 11.15
C LEU A 298 -29.28 -1.08 10.02
N ALA A 299 -29.95 -1.17 8.86
CA ALA A 299 -29.73 -0.24 7.76
C ALA A 299 -30.09 1.21 8.16
N ARG A 300 -31.21 1.41 8.86
CA ARG A 300 -31.58 2.73 9.40
C ARG A 300 -30.60 3.22 10.47
N GLN A 301 -30.08 2.32 11.29
CA GLN A 301 -29.07 2.66 12.29
C GLN A 301 -27.77 3.12 11.62
N LEU A 302 -27.29 2.39 10.61
CA LEU A 302 -26.10 2.74 9.84
C LEU A 302 -26.31 4.06 9.08
N ASP A 303 -27.48 4.28 8.48
CA ASP A 303 -27.82 5.56 7.83
C ASP A 303 -27.70 6.75 8.79
N ARG A 304 -28.24 6.61 10.00
CA ARG A 304 -28.13 7.65 11.04
C ARG A 304 -26.68 7.89 11.45
N GLN A 305 -25.88 6.84 11.58
CA GLN A 305 -24.46 6.97 11.92
C GLN A 305 -23.67 7.68 10.82
N ILE A 306 -23.93 7.35 9.55
CA ILE A 306 -23.35 8.03 8.39
C ILE A 306 -23.68 9.52 8.42
N LEU A 307 -24.96 9.86 8.67
CA LEU A 307 -25.41 11.26 8.74
C LEU A 307 -24.70 12.03 9.86
N VAL A 308 -24.62 11.45 11.06
CA VAL A 308 -23.93 12.07 12.21
C VAL A 308 -22.44 12.25 11.91
N LEU A 309 -21.78 11.24 11.34
CA LEU A 309 -20.37 11.32 10.98
C LEU A 309 -20.11 12.38 9.91
N ALA A 310 -20.96 12.46 8.88
CA ALA A 310 -20.87 13.48 7.84
C ALA A 310 -21.03 14.89 8.42
N PHE A 311 -22.00 15.08 9.33
CA PHE A 311 -22.22 16.36 10.01
C PHE A 311 -21.04 16.77 10.89
N VAL A 312 -20.47 15.84 11.67
CA VAL A 312 -19.28 16.10 12.48
C VAL A 312 -18.08 16.47 11.60
N ASN A 313 -17.86 15.76 10.49
CA ASN A 313 -16.79 16.11 9.53
C ASN A 313 -17.01 17.49 8.93
N PHE A 314 -18.24 17.84 8.56
CA PHE A 314 -18.57 19.16 8.03
C PHE A 314 -18.29 20.27 9.05
N LEU A 315 -18.66 20.08 10.32
CA LEU A 315 -18.40 21.04 11.39
C LEU A 315 -16.90 21.22 11.67
N LEU A 316 -16.12 20.13 11.61
CA LEU A 316 -14.67 20.17 11.83
C LEU A 316 -13.88 20.56 10.57
N ALA A 317 -14.50 20.59 9.40
CA ALA A 317 -13.86 20.89 8.12
C ALA A 317 -13.00 22.17 8.13
N PRO A 318 -13.44 23.35 8.61
CA PRO A 318 -12.61 24.55 8.57
C PRO A 318 -11.31 24.42 9.39
N LEU A 319 -11.38 23.77 10.55
CA LEU A 319 -10.21 23.54 11.41
C LEU A 319 -9.23 22.56 10.75
N ILE A 320 -9.75 21.43 10.24
CA ILE A 320 -8.92 20.43 9.55
C ILE A 320 -8.33 21.03 8.27
N GLN A 321 -9.09 21.85 7.54
CA GLN A 321 -8.62 22.54 6.33
C GLN A 321 -7.47 23.51 6.64
N GLY A 322 -7.59 24.31 7.71
CA GLY A 322 -6.51 25.19 8.15
C GLY A 322 -5.23 24.41 8.46
N TRP A 323 -5.35 23.30 9.19
CA TRP A 323 -4.22 22.40 9.45
C TRP A 323 -3.62 21.81 8.16
N GLN A 324 -4.46 21.33 7.23
CA GLN A 324 -4.00 20.74 5.97
C GLN A 324 -3.26 21.76 5.10
N ILE A 325 -3.73 23.00 5.01
CA ILE A 325 -3.06 24.07 4.25
C ILE A 325 -1.68 24.37 4.85
N LEU A 326 -1.59 24.53 6.19
CA LEU A 326 -0.32 24.79 6.87
C LEU A 326 0.66 23.62 6.70
N TYR A 327 0.20 22.39 6.97
CA TYR A 327 1.02 21.19 6.81
C TYR A 327 1.49 21.02 5.37
N PHE A 328 0.60 21.26 4.40
CA PHE A 328 0.96 21.20 2.98
C PHE A 328 2.03 22.24 2.63
N PHE A 329 1.84 23.49 3.04
CA PHE A 329 2.80 24.56 2.80
C PHE A 329 4.18 24.22 3.36
N PHE A 330 4.27 23.80 4.64
CA PHE A 330 5.57 23.51 5.27
C PHE A 330 6.28 22.29 4.70
N ASN A 331 5.56 21.27 4.21
CA ASN A 331 6.18 20.07 3.66
C ASN A 331 6.50 20.17 2.16
N TYR A 332 5.73 20.94 1.39
CA TYR A 332 5.82 20.94 -0.07
C TYR A 332 6.30 22.26 -0.67
N ALA A 333 6.33 23.38 0.05
CA ALA A 333 6.78 24.66 -0.51
C ALA A 333 8.23 24.62 -1.02
N GLU A 334 9.13 23.95 -0.29
CA GLU A 334 10.51 23.74 -0.73
C GLU A 334 10.56 22.89 -2.01
N LEU A 335 9.80 21.80 -2.05
CA LEU A 335 9.76 20.91 -3.21
C LEU A 335 9.26 21.63 -4.47
N ILE A 336 8.23 22.47 -4.32
CA ILE A 336 7.66 23.28 -5.41
C ILE A 336 8.69 24.27 -5.93
N LYS A 337 9.41 24.95 -5.03
CA LYS A 337 10.45 25.92 -5.41
C LYS A 337 11.65 25.25 -6.08
N ARG A 338 12.12 24.13 -5.53
CA ARG A 338 13.35 23.46 -5.98
C ARG A 338 13.14 22.63 -7.25
N SER A 339 12.02 21.92 -7.35
CA SER A 339 11.76 20.97 -8.43
C SER A 339 10.27 20.91 -8.79
N PRO A 340 9.74 21.92 -9.51
CA PRO A 340 8.34 21.93 -9.92
C PRO A 340 7.97 20.73 -10.81
N ALA A 341 8.93 20.18 -11.56
CA ALA A 341 8.76 18.97 -12.37
C ALA A 341 8.37 17.73 -11.53
N SER A 342 8.74 17.68 -10.25
CA SER A 342 8.40 16.55 -9.36
C SER A 342 6.88 16.39 -9.12
N LEU A 343 6.11 17.48 -9.26
CA LEU A 343 4.65 17.47 -9.18
C LEU A 343 3.99 16.90 -10.44
N GLY A 344 4.67 17.00 -11.59
CA GLY A 344 4.28 16.40 -12.86
C GLY A 344 4.58 14.89 -12.93
N LEU A 345 5.31 14.34 -11.96
CA LEU A 345 5.48 12.89 -11.84
C LEU A 345 4.14 12.22 -11.47
N ARG A 346 4.03 10.95 -11.83
CA ARG A 346 2.83 10.15 -11.57
C ARG A 346 3.02 9.25 -10.35
N THR A 347 1.91 8.99 -9.67
CA THR A 347 1.85 8.17 -8.45
C THR A 347 0.56 7.36 -8.45
N TRP A 348 0.61 6.14 -7.89
CA TRP A 348 -0.58 5.32 -7.69
C TRP A 348 -1.56 5.99 -6.73
N SER A 349 -2.81 6.15 -7.15
CA SER A 349 -3.87 6.69 -6.29
C SER A 349 -4.19 5.73 -5.14
N LEU A 350 -4.74 6.24 -4.04
CA LEU A 350 -5.16 5.38 -2.94
C LEU A 350 -6.30 4.44 -3.36
N TYR A 351 -7.17 4.92 -4.26
CA TYR A 351 -8.17 4.08 -4.93
C TYR A 351 -7.53 2.92 -5.70
N ALA A 352 -6.47 3.17 -6.46
CA ALA A 352 -5.73 2.11 -7.15
C ALA A 352 -5.11 1.12 -6.17
N ARG A 353 -4.55 1.58 -5.06
CA ARG A 353 -3.98 0.68 -4.04
C ARG A 353 -5.01 -0.27 -3.46
N VAL A 354 -6.26 0.14 -3.25
CA VAL A 354 -7.31 -0.78 -2.76
C VAL A 354 -7.84 -1.68 -3.89
N THR A 355 -8.03 -1.12 -5.07
CA THR A 355 -8.59 -1.84 -6.23
C THR A 355 -7.65 -2.93 -6.73
N LEU A 356 -6.37 -2.61 -6.85
CA LEU A 356 -5.34 -3.52 -7.38
C LEU A 356 -4.80 -4.48 -6.33
N ARG A 357 -5.18 -4.35 -5.05
CA ARG A 357 -4.72 -5.24 -3.97
C ARG A 357 -5.40 -6.60 -4.04
N HIS A 358 -4.64 -7.67 -3.89
CA HIS A 358 -5.17 -9.04 -3.72
C HIS A 358 -5.78 -9.22 -2.32
N PHE A 359 -6.66 -10.21 -2.19
CA PHE A 359 -7.04 -10.69 -0.86
C PHE A 359 -5.82 -11.30 -0.17
N ASN A 360 -5.70 -11.06 1.14
CA ASN A 360 -4.56 -11.52 1.95
C ASN A 360 -3.17 -11.05 1.44
N GLU A 361 -3.09 -9.85 0.88
CA GLU A 361 -1.81 -9.22 0.50
C GLU A 361 -1.42 -8.13 1.49
N LEU A 362 -0.21 -8.23 2.04
CA LEU A 362 0.31 -7.26 3.00
C LEU A 362 0.73 -5.97 2.30
N GLU A 363 0.77 -4.89 3.07
CA GLU A 363 1.02 -3.54 2.52
C GLU A 363 2.40 -3.42 1.84
N HIS A 364 3.43 -4.09 2.38
CA HIS A 364 4.76 -4.06 1.76
C HIS A 364 4.79 -4.83 0.44
N GLU A 365 4.12 -5.98 0.37
CA GLU A 365 4.02 -6.78 -0.85
C GLU A 365 3.31 -6.02 -1.98
N LEU A 366 2.20 -5.36 -1.66
CA LEU A 366 1.49 -4.50 -2.60
C LEU A 366 2.39 -3.36 -3.10
N ARG A 367 3.07 -2.68 -2.17
CA ARG A 367 3.97 -1.57 -2.50
C ARG A 367 5.09 -2.02 -3.42
N ASP A 368 5.72 -3.15 -3.16
CA ASP A 368 6.83 -3.66 -3.98
C ASP A 368 6.35 -4.01 -5.40
N ARG A 369 5.15 -4.58 -5.51
CA ARG A 369 4.49 -4.85 -6.80
C ARG A 369 4.18 -3.57 -7.58
N LEU A 370 3.59 -2.57 -6.94
CA LEU A 370 3.27 -1.29 -7.57
C LEU A 370 4.53 -0.46 -7.90
N ASN A 371 5.60 -0.60 -7.11
CA ASN A 371 6.89 0.02 -7.40
C ASN A 371 7.52 -0.55 -8.67
N ARG A 372 7.49 -1.88 -8.86
CA ARG A 372 7.93 -2.54 -10.11
C ARG A 372 7.09 -2.10 -11.31
N ALA A 373 5.78 -1.91 -11.11
CA ALA A 373 4.87 -1.43 -12.16
C ALA A 373 5.04 0.06 -12.50
N HIS A 374 5.75 0.86 -11.69
CA HIS A 374 5.77 2.32 -11.84
C HIS A 374 6.45 2.79 -13.14
N LYS A 375 7.61 2.22 -13.48
CA LYS A 375 8.36 2.54 -14.70
C LYS A 375 7.57 2.17 -15.98
N PRO A 376 7.07 0.93 -16.16
CA PRO A 376 6.28 0.59 -17.35
C PRO A 376 4.97 1.40 -17.42
N ALA A 377 4.30 1.70 -16.29
CA ALA A 377 3.09 2.50 -16.28
C ALA A 377 3.33 3.95 -16.73
N THR A 378 4.48 4.52 -16.34
CA THR A 378 4.91 5.85 -16.78
C THR A 378 5.17 5.88 -18.28
N LYS A 379 5.88 4.88 -18.82
CA LYS A 379 6.12 4.75 -20.27
C LYS A 379 4.82 4.59 -21.06
N TYR A 380 3.90 3.76 -20.56
CA TYR A 380 2.59 3.57 -21.18
C TYR A 380 1.84 4.89 -21.31
N LEU A 381 1.65 5.65 -20.22
CA LEU A 381 0.92 6.93 -20.29
C LEU A 381 1.69 8.04 -21.04
N ALA A 382 3.02 8.00 -21.07
CA ALA A 382 3.82 8.93 -21.87
C ALA A 382 3.60 8.73 -23.39
N SER A 383 3.24 7.51 -23.81
CA SER A 383 2.94 7.22 -25.22
C SER A 383 1.66 7.89 -25.74
N PHE A 384 0.77 8.34 -24.85
CA PHE A 384 -0.50 9.02 -25.18
C PHE A 384 -0.37 10.54 -25.19
N SER A 385 0.75 11.08 -25.66
CA SER A 385 0.92 12.52 -25.78
C SER A 385 -0.04 13.11 -26.83
N SER A 386 -0.60 14.28 -26.53
CA SER A 386 -1.49 15.00 -27.43
C SER A 386 -0.66 15.90 -28.35
N PRO A 387 -0.71 15.74 -29.69
CA PRO A 387 0.05 16.58 -30.61
C PRO A 387 -0.26 18.08 -30.48
N ILE A 388 -1.49 18.45 -30.15
CA ILE A 388 -1.85 19.86 -29.95
C ILE A 388 -1.18 20.43 -28.68
N THR A 389 -1.09 19.62 -27.61
CA THR A 389 -0.44 20.03 -26.37
C THR A 389 1.06 20.21 -26.57
N THR A 390 1.71 19.34 -27.37
CA THR A 390 3.16 19.49 -27.66
C THR A 390 3.44 20.72 -28.51
N VAL A 391 2.61 21.01 -29.53
CA VAL A 391 2.74 22.23 -30.34
C VAL A 391 2.56 23.49 -29.48
N VAL A 392 1.54 23.54 -28.62
CA VAL A 392 1.31 24.68 -27.72
C VAL A 392 2.48 24.84 -26.73
N ALA A 393 2.93 23.74 -26.11
CA ALA A 393 4.04 23.76 -25.16
C ALA A 393 5.34 24.26 -25.81
N LYS A 394 5.68 23.82 -27.02
CA LYS A 394 6.85 24.29 -27.77
C LYS A 394 6.81 25.80 -28.04
N ASN A 395 5.66 26.33 -28.41
CA ASN A 395 5.50 27.78 -28.62
C ASN A 395 5.64 28.57 -27.31
N ILE A 396 5.07 28.09 -26.21
CA ILE A 396 5.24 28.71 -24.89
C ILE A 396 6.71 28.67 -24.45
N VAL A 397 7.41 27.55 -24.66
CA VAL A 397 8.84 27.40 -24.39
C VAL A 397 9.65 28.43 -25.19
N PHE A 398 9.36 28.59 -26.49
CA PHE A 398 10.05 29.58 -27.33
C PHE A 398 9.84 31.01 -26.80
N LEU A 399 8.59 31.44 -26.61
CA LEU A 399 8.29 32.80 -26.14
C LEU A 399 8.89 33.10 -24.77
N SER A 400 8.72 32.19 -23.80
CA SER A 400 9.25 32.37 -22.44
C SER A 400 10.78 32.34 -22.41
N ALA A 401 11.43 31.44 -23.15
CA ALA A 401 12.88 31.35 -23.20
C ALA A 401 13.53 32.55 -23.89
N SER A 402 12.91 33.10 -24.94
CA SER A 402 13.41 34.30 -25.62
C SER A 402 13.42 35.52 -24.70
N VAL A 403 12.30 35.80 -24.02
CA VAL A 403 12.21 36.94 -23.08
C VAL A 403 13.14 36.73 -21.88
N LEU A 404 13.14 35.53 -21.30
CA LEU A 404 14.02 35.19 -20.18
C LEU A 404 15.51 35.30 -20.57
N GLY A 405 15.88 34.84 -21.75
CA GLY A 405 17.25 34.90 -22.25
C GLY A 405 17.75 36.33 -22.40
N VAL A 406 16.93 37.24 -22.93
CA VAL A 406 17.27 38.67 -23.03
C VAL A 406 17.45 39.28 -21.65
N LEU A 407 16.53 39.02 -20.71
CA LEU A 407 16.64 39.55 -19.34
C LEU A 407 17.89 39.03 -18.63
N VAL A 408 18.21 37.74 -18.78
CA VAL A 408 19.42 37.15 -18.19
C VAL A 408 20.68 37.77 -18.78
N VAL A 409 20.75 37.97 -20.11
CA VAL A 409 21.92 38.62 -20.74
C VAL A 409 22.07 40.06 -20.25
N LEU A 410 20.98 40.81 -20.13
CA LEU A 410 21.01 42.18 -19.58
C LEU A 410 21.46 42.19 -18.12
N SER A 411 21.01 41.23 -17.29
CA SER A 411 21.45 41.10 -15.90
C SER A 411 22.92 40.68 -15.75
N VAL A 412 23.47 39.97 -16.74
CA VAL A 412 24.90 39.61 -16.77
C VAL A 412 25.76 40.79 -17.27
N TYR A 413 25.23 41.59 -18.19
CA TYR A 413 25.89 42.80 -18.68
C TYR A 413 25.95 43.87 -17.60
N ASP A 414 24.85 44.06 -16.87
CA ASP A 414 24.74 45.02 -15.78
C ASP A 414 23.86 44.46 -14.65
N GLU A 415 24.44 44.35 -13.45
CA GLU A 415 23.75 43.83 -12.26
C GLU A 415 22.61 44.77 -11.81
N ASP A 416 22.67 46.06 -12.14
CA ASP A 416 21.66 47.05 -11.76
C ASP A 416 20.29 46.73 -12.36
N VAL A 417 20.24 45.97 -13.46
CA VAL A 417 19.00 45.47 -14.08
C VAL A 417 18.18 44.61 -13.11
N LEU A 418 18.81 43.89 -12.18
CA LEU A 418 18.12 43.07 -11.17
C LEU A 418 17.42 43.92 -10.09
N THR A 419 17.84 45.18 -9.91
CA THR A 419 17.27 46.11 -8.93
C THR A 419 16.02 46.82 -9.45
N VAL A 420 15.78 46.76 -10.77
CA VAL A 420 14.61 47.36 -11.43
C VAL A 420 13.33 46.65 -10.98
N GLU A 421 12.27 47.44 -10.79
CA GLU A 421 10.98 46.95 -10.34
C GLU A 421 10.48 45.80 -11.21
N HIS A 422 10.01 44.74 -10.55
CA HIS A 422 9.48 43.52 -11.15
C HIS A 422 10.43 42.66 -12.00
N VAL A 423 11.66 43.05 -12.34
CA VAL A 423 12.55 42.24 -13.20
C VAL A 423 12.81 40.87 -12.60
N LEU A 424 13.18 40.80 -11.31
CA LEU A 424 13.37 39.52 -10.61
C LEU A 424 12.09 38.66 -10.56
N THR A 425 10.94 39.30 -10.38
CA THR A 425 9.64 38.60 -10.37
C THR A 425 9.27 38.07 -11.76
N ILE A 426 9.60 38.81 -12.83
CA ILE A 426 9.37 38.38 -14.21
C ILE A 426 10.31 37.23 -14.57
N ILE A 427 11.60 37.31 -14.22
CA ILE A 427 12.58 36.23 -14.41
C ILE A 427 12.10 34.94 -13.72
N THR A 428 11.65 35.04 -12.46
CA THR A 428 11.16 33.88 -11.71
C THR A 428 9.87 33.29 -12.29
N ILE A 429 8.88 34.12 -12.64
CA ILE A 429 7.63 33.66 -13.28
C ILE A 429 7.91 33.02 -14.64
N LEU A 430 8.70 33.66 -15.51
CA LEU A 430 9.07 33.12 -16.81
C LEU A 430 9.86 31.82 -16.66
N GLY A 431 10.76 31.73 -15.68
CA GLY A 431 11.46 30.48 -15.33
C GLY A 431 10.50 29.36 -14.94
N CYS A 432 9.49 29.63 -14.11
CA CYS A 432 8.46 28.68 -13.74
C CYS A 432 7.60 28.25 -14.95
N VAL A 433 7.16 29.20 -15.79
CA VAL A 433 6.38 28.92 -17.01
C VAL A 433 7.20 28.07 -17.99
N LEU A 434 8.46 28.40 -18.20
CA LEU A 434 9.38 27.64 -19.06
C LEU A 434 9.58 26.22 -18.54
N ALA A 435 9.80 26.05 -17.24
CA ALA A 435 9.94 24.73 -16.61
C ALA A 435 8.65 23.89 -16.75
N GLY A 436 7.48 24.50 -16.52
CA GLY A 436 6.18 23.84 -16.68
C GLY A 436 5.91 23.44 -18.13
N ALA A 437 6.15 24.33 -19.09
CA ALA A 437 5.96 24.05 -20.51
C ALA A 437 6.91 22.96 -21.01
N ARG A 438 8.17 22.92 -20.53
CA ARG A 438 9.10 21.82 -20.82
C ARG A 438 8.64 20.49 -20.24
N ALA A 439 8.00 20.47 -19.07
CA ALA A 439 7.45 19.25 -18.48
C ALA A 439 6.28 18.65 -19.29
N LEU A 440 5.59 19.46 -20.11
CA LEU A 440 4.55 19.00 -21.02
C LEU A 440 5.10 18.38 -22.32
N ILE A 441 6.37 18.66 -22.65
CA ILE A 441 7.05 18.07 -23.81
C ILE A 441 7.65 16.73 -23.35
N GLY A 442 7.14 15.63 -23.89
CA GLY A 442 7.57 14.29 -23.50
C GLY A 442 9.08 14.06 -23.73
N GLU A 443 9.72 13.37 -22.79
CA GLU A 443 11.17 13.09 -22.81
C GLU A 443 11.61 12.30 -24.06
N GLU A 444 10.74 11.43 -24.59
CA GLU A 444 11.01 10.63 -25.80
C GLU A 444 11.01 11.48 -27.10
N GLU A 445 10.27 12.59 -27.13
CA GLU A 445 10.31 13.53 -28.26
C GLU A 445 11.59 14.38 -28.23
N ARG A 446 12.13 14.65 -27.03
CA ARG A 446 13.38 15.38 -26.82
C ARG A 446 14.61 14.60 -27.31
N LEU A 447 14.53 13.26 -27.30
CA LEU A 447 15.58 12.34 -27.73
C LEU A 447 15.46 11.94 -29.21
N GLY A 448 14.51 12.49 -29.97
CA GLY A 448 14.43 12.37 -31.42
C GLY A 448 14.16 10.95 -31.98
N GLY A 449 13.79 9.98 -31.13
CA GLY A 449 13.76 8.56 -31.50
C GLY A 449 12.46 7.78 -31.23
N GLY A 450 11.38 8.41 -30.75
CA GLY A 450 10.17 7.69 -30.37
C GLY A 450 9.10 7.62 -31.47
N CYS A 451 8.97 6.49 -32.15
CA CYS A 451 7.74 6.16 -32.90
C CYS A 451 6.56 6.11 -31.92
N THR A 452 5.77 7.17 -31.86
CA THR A 452 4.51 7.26 -31.13
C THR A 452 3.44 6.52 -31.93
N GLY A 453 2.93 5.41 -31.40
CA GLY A 453 1.95 4.62 -32.13
C GLY A 453 1.14 3.67 -31.26
N PRO A 454 -0.10 3.34 -31.69
CA PRO A 454 -1.03 2.49 -30.94
C PRO A 454 -0.47 1.10 -30.62
N ALA A 455 0.32 0.51 -31.54
CA ALA A 455 0.92 -0.82 -31.37
C ALA A 455 1.88 -0.90 -30.17
N ARG A 456 2.66 0.16 -29.91
CA ARG A 456 3.59 0.22 -28.76
C ARG A 456 2.85 0.39 -27.43
N GLY A 457 1.66 1.00 -27.46
CA GLY A 457 0.80 1.14 -26.29
C GLY A 457 0.37 -0.21 -25.73
N GLU A 458 0.02 -1.17 -26.59
CA GLU A 458 -0.37 -2.52 -26.14
C GLU A 458 0.80 -3.28 -25.52
N GLU A 459 1.98 -3.26 -26.16
CA GLU A 459 3.19 -3.89 -25.63
C GLU A 459 3.60 -3.33 -24.26
N LEU A 460 3.59 -2.01 -24.11
CA LEU A 460 3.89 -1.35 -22.83
C LEU A 460 2.85 -1.68 -21.76
N PHE A 461 1.58 -1.74 -22.13
CA PHE A 461 0.51 -2.09 -21.20
C PHE A 461 0.58 -3.54 -20.73
N VAL A 462 1.02 -4.44 -21.61
CA VAL A 462 1.29 -5.83 -21.32
C VAL A 462 2.42 -5.96 -20.27
N GLN A 463 3.45 -5.13 -20.33
CA GLN A 463 4.47 -5.03 -19.26
C GLN A 463 3.89 -4.52 -17.94
N VAL A 464 2.99 -3.53 -17.98
CA VAL A 464 2.26 -3.05 -16.79
C VAL A 464 1.46 -4.19 -16.17
N LEU A 465 0.73 -4.95 -16.98
CA LEU A 465 -0.10 -6.06 -16.53
C LEU A 465 0.71 -7.17 -15.85
N GLY A 466 1.93 -7.44 -16.33
CA GLY A 466 2.84 -8.40 -15.71
C GLY A 466 3.14 -8.10 -14.23
N HIS A 467 3.02 -6.84 -13.80
CA HIS A 467 3.19 -6.45 -12.41
C HIS A 467 1.86 -6.14 -11.70
N VAL A 468 0.90 -5.52 -12.37
CA VAL A 468 -0.36 -5.09 -11.74
C VAL A 468 -1.37 -6.23 -11.56
N HIS A 469 -1.28 -7.27 -12.40
CA HIS A 469 -2.11 -8.49 -12.41
C HIS A 469 -3.61 -8.30 -12.71
N TYR A 470 -4.18 -7.14 -12.43
CA TYR A 470 -5.60 -6.85 -12.67
C TYR A 470 -5.80 -6.07 -13.97
N LEU A 471 -6.69 -6.59 -14.82
CA LEU A 471 -7.13 -5.95 -16.06
C LEU A 471 -8.66 -6.05 -16.18
N PRO A 472 -9.39 -4.92 -16.22
CA PRO A 472 -10.79 -4.94 -16.60
C PRO A 472 -10.99 -5.60 -17.97
N ALA A 473 -11.98 -6.50 -18.09
CA ALA A 473 -12.24 -7.23 -19.33
C ALA A 473 -12.47 -6.30 -20.53
N ALA A 474 -13.06 -5.12 -20.28
CA ALA A 474 -13.29 -4.10 -21.28
C ALA A 474 -12.00 -3.55 -21.94
N TRP A 475 -10.84 -3.65 -21.30
CA TRP A 475 -9.59 -3.07 -21.82
C TRP A 475 -8.82 -4.05 -22.74
N ARG A 476 -9.22 -5.32 -22.78
CA ARG A 476 -8.58 -6.34 -23.61
C ARG A 476 -8.66 -5.96 -25.10
N GLY A 477 -7.53 -6.00 -25.81
CA GLY A 477 -7.43 -5.60 -27.22
C GLY A 477 -7.71 -4.12 -27.52
N ARG A 478 -7.90 -3.29 -26.48
CA ARG A 478 -8.18 -1.83 -26.59
C ARG A 478 -7.16 -0.99 -25.84
N ALA A 479 -6.02 -1.56 -25.45
CA ALA A 479 -5.00 -0.86 -24.66
C ALA A 479 -4.36 0.32 -25.42
N HIS A 480 -4.48 0.37 -26.74
CA HIS A 480 -4.04 1.50 -27.56
C HIS A 480 -5.02 2.69 -27.59
N THR A 481 -6.20 2.56 -26.98
CA THR A 481 -7.25 3.60 -27.04
C THR A 481 -7.05 4.66 -25.95
N LYS A 482 -7.41 5.92 -26.28
CA LYS A 482 -7.35 7.04 -25.32
C LYS A 482 -8.29 6.84 -24.14
N ASP A 483 -9.41 6.14 -24.34
CA ASP A 483 -10.38 5.87 -23.28
C ASP A 483 -9.76 4.98 -22.18
N VAL A 484 -9.06 3.90 -22.59
CA VAL A 484 -8.34 3.04 -21.63
C VAL A 484 -7.22 3.80 -20.94
N ALA A 485 -6.47 4.63 -21.66
CA ALA A 485 -5.46 5.51 -21.05
C ALA A 485 -6.06 6.50 -20.04
N ALA A 486 -7.25 7.06 -20.32
CA ALA A 486 -7.95 7.98 -19.42
C ALA A 486 -8.41 7.28 -18.13
N HIS A 487 -8.98 6.07 -18.22
CA HIS A 487 -9.33 5.29 -17.04
C HIS A 487 -8.10 4.84 -16.25
N PHE A 488 -7.03 4.39 -16.93
CA PHE A 488 -5.78 4.02 -16.27
C PHE A 488 -5.12 5.22 -15.58
N GLN A 489 -5.24 6.43 -16.13
CA GLN A 489 -4.78 7.66 -15.50
C GLN A 489 -5.49 7.95 -14.16
N GLN A 490 -6.73 7.50 -13.95
CA GLN A 490 -7.39 7.62 -12.64
C GLN A 490 -6.75 6.70 -11.58
N LEU A 491 -6.21 5.56 -12.00
CA LEU A 491 -5.43 4.66 -11.14
C LEU A 491 -4.00 5.20 -10.93
N PHE A 492 -3.39 5.73 -11.99
CA PHE A 492 -2.02 6.24 -12.00
C PHE A 492 -1.98 7.75 -12.33
N GLN A 493 -2.42 8.52 -11.34
CA GLN A 493 -2.64 9.96 -11.45
C GLN A 493 -1.36 10.79 -11.25
N PHE A 494 -1.40 12.06 -11.65
CA PHE A 494 -0.34 13.00 -11.32
C PHE A 494 -0.23 13.24 -9.82
N ARG A 495 0.99 13.43 -9.32
CA ARG A 495 1.26 13.74 -7.90
C ARG A 495 0.57 15.04 -7.48
N ALA A 496 0.50 16.04 -8.36
CA ALA A 496 -0.26 17.26 -8.13
C ALA A 496 -1.75 16.99 -7.86
N VAL A 497 -2.39 16.10 -8.64
CA VAL A 497 -3.80 15.72 -8.46
C VAL A 497 -3.98 14.95 -7.14
N TYR A 498 -3.07 14.02 -6.82
CA TYR A 498 -3.07 13.32 -5.54
C TYR A 498 -3.04 14.31 -4.36
N ILE A 499 -2.12 15.28 -4.41
CA ILE A 499 -1.97 16.32 -3.39
C ILE A 499 -3.23 17.19 -3.28
N LEU A 500 -3.80 17.61 -4.41
CA LEU A 500 -5.02 18.42 -4.44
C LEU A 500 -6.19 17.70 -3.77
N PHE A 501 -6.36 16.40 -4.03
CA PHE A 501 -7.39 15.58 -3.39
C PHE A 501 -7.20 15.38 -1.89
N GLU A 502 -5.94 15.32 -1.40
CA GLU A 502 -5.67 15.32 0.04
C GLU A 502 -5.95 16.71 0.65
N LEU A 503 -5.59 17.80 -0.04
CA LEU A 503 -5.84 19.16 0.42
C LEU A 503 -7.34 19.49 0.49
N LEU A 504 -8.13 19.03 -0.49
CA LEU A 504 -9.58 19.18 -0.53
C LEU A 504 -10.32 18.14 0.31
N SER A 505 -9.61 17.20 0.96
CA SER A 505 -10.23 16.12 1.71
C SER A 505 -11.21 16.54 2.79
N PRO A 506 -10.91 17.55 3.63
CA PRO A 506 -11.85 17.98 4.67
C PRO A 506 -13.17 18.50 4.09
N LEU A 507 -13.13 19.08 2.88
CA LEU A 507 -14.30 19.64 2.20
C LEU A 507 -15.11 18.56 1.47
N LEU A 508 -14.45 17.63 0.78
CA LEU A 508 -15.11 16.62 -0.06
C LEU A 508 -15.64 15.42 0.73
N SER A 509 -14.95 15.01 1.81
CA SER A 509 -15.33 13.84 2.62
C SER A 509 -16.78 13.84 3.10
N PRO A 510 -17.35 14.93 3.67
CA PRO A 510 -18.75 14.91 4.11
C PRO A 510 -19.74 14.64 2.98
N PHE A 511 -19.50 15.14 1.76
CA PHE A 511 -20.39 14.91 0.61
C PHE A 511 -20.35 13.46 0.13
N VAL A 512 -19.17 12.85 0.10
CA VAL A 512 -19.03 11.43 -0.25
C VAL A 512 -19.68 10.53 0.80
N LEU A 513 -19.52 10.86 2.10
CA LEU A 513 -20.21 10.15 3.18
C LEU A 513 -21.74 10.28 3.06
N LEU A 514 -22.27 11.45 2.70
CA LEU A 514 -23.72 11.60 2.46
C LEU A 514 -24.22 10.73 1.31
N SER A 515 -23.40 10.53 0.28
CA SER A 515 -23.72 9.65 -0.86
C SER A 515 -23.79 8.17 -0.44
N LEU A 516 -22.95 7.76 0.53
CA LEU A 516 -22.94 6.40 1.10
C LEU A 516 -24.26 6.01 1.78
N ARG A 517 -25.06 6.98 2.23
CA ARG A 517 -26.37 6.74 2.89
C ARG A 517 -27.31 5.88 2.05
N SER A 518 -27.33 6.12 0.74
CA SER A 518 -28.17 5.38 -0.22
C SER A 518 -27.83 3.87 -0.26
N ARG A 519 -26.58 3.51 0.08
CA ARG A 519 -26.04 2.15 0.05
C ARG A 519 -26.03 1.47 1.43
N ALA A 520 -26.60 2.09 2.47
CA ALA A 520 -26.56 1.54 3.83
C ALA A 520 -27.19 0.13 3.94
N LEU A 521 -28.28 -0.12 3.21
CA LEU A 521 -28.92 -1.44 3.16
C LEU A 521 -27.98 -2.49 2.54
N ASP A 522 -27.40 -2.15 1.39
CA ASP A 522 -26.48 -3.02 0.64
C ASP A 522 -25.25 -3.39 1.48
N ILE A 523 -24.74 -2.45 2.29
CA ILE A 523 -23.61 -2.70 3.22
C ILE A 523 -24.00 -3.68 4.32
N VAL A 524 -25.19 -3.55 4.91
CA VAL A 524 -25.69 -4.51 5.94
C VAL A 524 -25.83 -5.90 5.35
N ASP A 525 -26.38 -6.01 4.14
CA ASP A 525 -26.48 -7.29 3.43
C ASP A 525 -25.13 -7.89 3.08
N PHE A 526 -24.17 -7.04 2.72
CA PHE A 526 -22.81 -7.47 2.45
C PHE A 526 -22.17 -8.12 3.66
N TYR A 527 -22.25 -7.49 4.85
CA TYR A 527 -21.73 -8.11 6.08
C TYR A 527 -22.41 -9.44 6.38
N ARG A 528 -23.73 -9.53 6.21
CA ARG A 528 -24.46 -10.77 6.47
C ARG A 528 -24.07 -11.90 5.52
N ASN A 529 -23.99 -11.60 4.21
CA ASN A 529 -23.82 -12.63 3.18
C ASN A 529 -22.34 -13.04 2.97
N PHE A 530 -21.40 -12.12 3.25
CA PHE A 530 -19.97 -12.29 2.98
C PHE A 530 -19.08 -12.32 4.23
N THR A 531 -19.66 -12.64 5.40
CA THR A 531 -18.90 -12.94 6.62
C THR A 531 -18.97 -14.44 6.91
N VAL A 532 -17.83 -15.05 7.23
CA VAL A 532 -17.74 -16.47 7.62
C VAL A 532 -16.96 -16.57 8.92
N SER A 533 -17.51 -17.32 9.88
CA SER A 533 -16.85 -17.61 11.15
C SER A 533 -15.84 -18.75 10.99
N VAL A 534 -14.55 -18.47 11.15
CA VAL A 534 -13.48 -19.47 11.12
C VAL A 534 -13.05 -19.82 12.54
N LEU A 535 -12.99 -21.13 12.84
CA LEU A 535 -12.60 -21.64 14.15
C LEU A 535 -11.22 -21.12 14.58
N GLY A 536 -11.17 -20.55 15.78
CA GLY A 536 -9.96 -19.98 16.39
C GLY A 536 -9.56 -18.58 15.89
N ILE A 537 -10.17 -18.06 14.82
CA ILE A 537 -9.87 -16.71 14.26
C ILE A 537 -11.03 -15.74 14.47
N GLY A 538 -12.28 -16.19 14.33
CA GLY A 538 -13.47 -15.35 14.37
C GLY A 538 -14.03 -15.05 12.98
N ASP A 539 -14.73 -13.93 12.83
CA ASP A 539 -15.50 -13.56 11.64
C ASP A 539 -14.62 -12.90 10.56
N VAL A 540 -14.37 -13.60 9.46
CA VAL A 540 -13.52 -13.13 8.35
C VAL A 540 -14.34 -12.91 7.07
N CYS A 541 -13.80 -12.07 6.18
CA CYS A 541 -14.42 -11.84 4.88
C CYS A 541 -14.39 -13.14 4.05
N SER A 542 -15.53 -13.53 3.51
CA SER A 542 -15.70 -14.78 2.76
C SER A 542 -14.80 -14.86 1.52
N PHE A 543 -14.57 -13.73 0.83
CA PHE A 543 -13.63 -13.66 -0.30
C PHE A 543 -12.17 -13.92 0.11
N ALA A 544 -11.79 -13.58 1.34
CA ALA A 544 -10.44 -13.79 1.85
C ALA A 544 -10.15 -15.24 2.22
N GLN A 545 -11.15 -16.13 2.22
CA GLN A 545 -10.92 -17.57 2.31
C GLN A 545 -10.41 -18.16 0.99
N LEU A 546 -10.46 -17.39 -0.10
CA LEU A 546 -10.02 -17.80 -1.43
C LEU A 546 -10.81 -19.01 -1.97
N ASP A 547 -12.06 -19.20 -1.54
CA ASP A 547 -12.94 -20.28 -2.00
C ASP A 547 -13.46 -20.00 -3.41
N ILE A 548 -12.91 -20.74 -4.37
CA ILE A 548 -13.24 -20.65 -5.80
C ILE A 548 -14.66 -21.17 -6.08
N ARG A 549 -15.17 -22.12 -5.29
CA ARG A 549 -16.51 -22.68 -5.55
C ARG A 549 -17.60 -21.66 -5.24
N ARG A 550 -17.42 -20.91 -4.16
CA ARG A 550 -18.41 -19.92 -3.71
C ARG A 550 -18.24 -18.55 -4.36
N HIS A 551 -16.99 -18.12 -4.58
CA HIS A 551 -16.66 -16.77 -5.02
C HIS A 551 -15.84 -16.69 -6.30
N GLY A 552 -15.64 -17.80 -6.99
CA GLY A 552 -14.92 -17.80 -8.26
C GLY A 552 -15.76 -17.25 -9.40
N HIS A 553 -15.08 -16.65 -10.37
CA HIS A 553 -15.68 -16.08 -11.56
C HIS A 553 -15.72 -17.12 -12.69
N PRO A 554 -16.87 -17.35 -13.36
CA PRO A 554 -17.01 -18.39 -14.37
C PRO A 554 -16.00 -18.25 -15.53
N ASP A 555 -15.73 -17.02 -15.99
CA ASP A 555 -14.77 -16.74 -17.06
C ASP A 555 -13.32 -17.15 -16.74
N TRP A 556 -12.97 -17.31 -15.46
CA TRP A 556 -11.62 -17.66 -15.01
C TRP A 556 -11.45 -19.15 -14.72
N GLN A 557 -12.56 -19.91 -14.76
CA GLN A 557 -12.58 -21.34 -14.51
C GLN A 557 -12.65 -22.08 -15.83
N ALA A 558 -11.83 -23.14 -15.99
CA ALA A 558 -11.89 -23.98 -17.18
C ALA A 558 -13.29 -24.60 -17.30
N ALA A 559 -13.94 -24.39 -18.45
CA ALA A 559 -15.28 -24.89 -18.74
C ALA A 559 -15.35 -26.41 -18.51
N GLY A 560 -16.11 -26.84 -17.49
CA GLY A 560 -16.56 -28.23 -17.33
C GLY A 560 -15.84 -29.13 -16.31
N LYS A 561 -14.94 -28.63 -15.45
CA LYS A 561 -14.25 -29.50 -14.45
C LYS A 561 -14.56 -29.22 -12.97
N TYR A 562 -15.23 -28.12 -12.66
CA TYR A 562 -15.70 -27.81 -11.31
C TYR A 562 -17.22 -27.96 -11.33
N GLY A 563 -17.73 -28.77 -10.38
CA GLY A 563 -19.05 -29.40 -10.42
C GLY A 563 -20.22 -28.51 -10.86
N GLU A 564 -21.21 -29.19 -11.46
CA GLU A 564 -22.57 -28.77 -11.83
C GLU A 564 -22.84 -27.27 -11.69
N LYS A 565 -23.09 -26.60 -12.84
CA LYS A 565 -23.58 -25.21 -12.88
C LYS A 565 -24.71 -25.06 -11.89
N VAL A 566 -24.42 -24.50 -10.70
CA VAL A 566 -25.45 -24.08 -9.76
C VAL A 566 -26.15 -22.91 -10.43
N THR A 567 -27.16 -23.26 -11.22
CA THR A 567 -28.00 -22.38 -12.00
C THR A 567 -28.99 -21.76 -11.03
N THR A 568 -28.50 -20.86 -10.18
CA THR A 568 -29.34 -19.97 -9.37
C THR A 568 -28.89 -18.55 -9.62
N GLY A 569 -29.84 -17.62 -9.83
CA GLY A 569 -29.57 -16.20 -10.09
C GLY A 569 -28.71 -15.51 -9.01
N ASN A 570 -28.44 -16.18 -7.88
CA ASN A 570 -27.54 -15.72 -6.81
C ASN A 570 -26.04 -15.94 -7.09
N ALA A 571 -25.66 -16.69 -8.13
CA ALA A 571 -24.25 -16.94 -8.46
C ALA A 571 -23.50 -15.64 -8.81
N GLN A 572 -24.15 -14.73 -9.53
CA GLN A 572 -23.55 -13.46 -9.94
C GLN A 572 -23.39 -12.46 -8.78
N TYR A 573 -24.30 -12.46 -7.82
CA TYR A 573 -24.14 -11.66 -6.61
C TYR A 573 -22.97 -12.17 -5.75
N ASN A 574 -22.76 -13.49 -5.71
CA ASN A 574 -21.74 -14.11 -4.86
C ASN A 574 -20.33 -14.11 -5.47
N GLN A 575 -20.17 -14.06 -6.79
CA GLN A 575 -18.84 -14.16 -7.44
C GLN A 575 -17.92 -12.95 -7.15
N GLY A 576 -16.60 -13.15 -7.13
CA GLY A 576 -15.63 -12.07 -7.10
C GLY A 576 -15.46 -11.44 -8.49
N GLU A 577 -15.55 -10.12 -8.60
CA GLU A 577 -15.37 -9.42 -9.87
C GLU A 577 -13.90 -9.48 -10.34
N GLY A 578 -13.70 -9.58 -11.66
CA GLY A 578 -12.37 -9.47 -12.28
C GLY A 578 -11.41 -10.62 -12.00
N GLY A 579 -11.89 -11.80 -11.60
CA GLY A 579 -11.03 -12.97 -11.28
C GLY A 579 -10.20 -12.79 -10.01
N LYS A 580 -10.65 -11.90 -9.12
CA LYS A 580 -9.88 -11.48 -7.95
C LYS A 580 -9.63 -12.62 -6.96
N THR A 581 -10.58 -13.53 -6.81
CA THR A 581 -10.46 -14.71 -5.94
C THR A 581 -9.37 -15.65 -6.47
N GLU A 582 -9.39 -15.94 -7.77
CA GLU A 582 -8.45 -16.83 -8.46
C GLU A 582 -7.03 -16.27 -8.46
N LEU A 583 -6.87 -15.01 -8.86
CA LEU A 583 -5.58 -14.33 -8.88
C LEU A 583 -4.99 -14.20 -7.47
N SER A 584 -5.83 -13.90 -6.47
CA SER A 584 -5.37 -13.83 -5.08
C SER A 584 -4.92 -15.19 -4.57
N LEU A 585 -5.61 -16.28 -4.95
CA LEU A 585 -5.20 -17.63 -4.58
C LEU A 585 -3.85 -18.00 -5.20
N VAL A 586 -3.68 -17.73 -6.50
CA VAL A 586 -2.40 -17.98 -7.18
C VAL A 586 -1.29 -17.17 -6.53
N ALA A 587 -1.49 -15.86 -6.38
CA ALA A 587 -0.51 -14.95 -5.78
C ALA A 587 -0.13 -15.36 -4.34
N PHE A 588 -1.11 -15.76 -3.52
CA PHE A 588 -0.87 -16.22 -2.16
C PHE A 588 -0.05 -17.52 -2.15
N SER A 589 -0.44 -18.50 -2.98
CA SER A 589 0.26 -19.79 -3.08
C SER A 589 1.70 -19.68 -3.60
N CYS A 590 1.96 -18.71 -4.48
CA CYS A 590 3.29 -18.48 -5.04
C CYS A 590 4.24 -17.82 -4.04
N ARG A 591 3.73 -16.93 -3.17
CA ARG A 591 4.53 -16.30 -2.10
C ARG A 591 4.79 -17.22 -0.93
N HIS A 592 3.86 -18.14 -0.67
CA HIS A 592 3.85 -19.02 0.48
C HIS A 592 3.95 -20.48 0.03
N PRO A 593 5.14 -20.96 -0.36
CA PRO A 593 5.30 -22.34 -0.85
C PRO A 593 5.08 -23.40 0.25
N GLY A 594 5.25 -23.03 1.52
CA GLY A 594 4.97 -23.88 2.68
C GLY A 594 3.47 -24.03 2.98
N TRP A 595 2.63 -23.12 2.47
CA TRP A 595 1.20 -23.17 2.66
C TRP A 595 0.52 -24.16 1.72
N GLN A 596 -0.30 -25.04 2.29
CA GLN A 596 -1.15 -25.96 1.54
C GLN A 596 -2.63 -25.57 1.68
N PRO A 597 -3.38 -25.45 0.57
CA PRO A 597 -4.80 -25.13 0.64
C PRO A 597 -5.59 -26.27 1.30
N SER A 598 -6.43 -25.93 2.28
CA SER A 598 -7.30 -26.90 2.97
C SER A 598 -8.37 -27.46 2.04
N GLU A 599 -8.95 -26.61 1.18
CA GLU A 599 -10.03 -27.02 0.30
C GLU A 599 -9.53 -27.82 -0.93
N PRO A 600 -10.20 -28.92 -1.29
CA PRO A 600 -9.81 -29.73 -2.45
C PRO A 600 -9.96 -28.98 -3.78
N ALA A 601 -10.95 -28.09 -3.89
CA ALA A 601 -11.19 -27.30 -5.10
C ALA A 601 -10.04 -26.33 -5.40
N GLN A 602 -9.52 -25.65 -4.37
CA GLN A 602 -8.33 -24.78 -4.48
C GLN A 602 -7.12 -25.58 -4.98
N ARG A 603 -6.85 -26.75 -4.40
CA ARG A 603 -5.75 -27.64 -4.82
C ARG A 603 -5.92 -28.12 -6.26
N GLN A 604 -7.13 -28.51 -6.64
CA GLN A 604 -7.41 -28.94 -8.02
C GLN A 604 -7.21 -27.79 -9.01
N PHE A 605 -7.66 -26.57 -8.67
CA PHE A 605 -7.46 -25.38 -9.50
C PHE A 605 -5.99 -25.08 -9.74
N LEU A 606 -5.19 -25.00 -8.68
CA LEU A 606 -3.75 -24.76 -8.78
C LEU A 606 -3.04 -25.86 -9.59
N ARG A 607 -3.44 -27.13 -9.44
CA ARG A 607 -2.91 -28.24 -10.25
C ARG A 607 -3.29 -28.11 -11.72
N SER A 608 -4.55 -27.81 -12.02
CA SER A 608 -5.04 -27.65 -13.39
C SER A 608 -4.37 -26.48 -14.11
N LEU A 609 -4.16 -25.36 -13.40
CA LEU A 609 -3.46 -24.19 -13.91
C LEU A 609 -2.00 -24.52 -14.18
N ARG A 610 -1.31 -25.22 -13.26
CA ARG A 610 0.07 -25.69 -13.47
C ARG A 610 0.18 -26.61 -14.69
N GLN A 611 -0.75 -27.56 -14.86
CA GLN A 611 -0.79 -28.45 -16.02
C GLN A 611 -1.03 -27.67 -17.32
N SER A 612 -1.99 -26.75 -17.35
CA SER A 612 -2.27 -25.89 -18.51
C SER A 612 -1.05 -25.08 -18.92
N MET A 613 -0.33 -24.51 -17.94
CA MET A 613 0.90 -23.76 -18.18
C MET A 613 2.00 -24.65 -18.78
N HIS A 614 2.19 -25.88 -18.27
CA HIS A 614 3.17 -26.81 -18.83
C HIS A 614 2.85 -27.23 -20.27
N HIS A 615 1.57 -27.41 -20.60
CA HIS A 615 1.15 -27.76 -21.96
C HIS A 615 1.26 -26.59 -22.94
N ALA A 616 1.15 -25.36 -22.46
CA ALA A 616 1.20 -24.18 -23.31
C ALA A 616 2.61 -23.65 -23.60
N ILE A 617 3.64 -24.11 -22.88
CA ILE A 617 5.03 -23.81 -23.19
C ILE A 617 5.45 -24.66 -24.41
N PRO A 618 5.73 -24.07 -25.59
CA PRO A 618 6.08 -24.86 -26.78
C PRO A 618 7.41 -25.59 -26.58
N THR A 619 7.45 -26.89 -26.86
CA THR A 619 8.64 -27.75 -26.74
C THR A 619 9.72 -27.49 -27.81
N ASN A 620 9.41 -26.73 -28.87
CA ASN A 620 10.30 -26.50 -30.01
C ASN A 620 10.80 -25.06 -30.09
N ASN A 621 11.81 -24.72 -29.28
CA ASN A 621 12.89 -23.79 -29.64
C ASN A 621 13.94 -23.74 -28.50
N ALA A 622 15.13 -24.30 -28.75
CA ALA A 622 16.21 -24.45 -27.77
C ALA A 622 16.81 -23.11 -27.30
N LEU A 623 16.54 -21.99 -27.98
CA LEU A 623 16.97 -20.64 -27.59
C LEU A 623 16.07 -19.97 -26.55
N ASN A 624 14.86 -20.49 -26.31
CA ASN A 624 13.90 -19.93 -25.33
C ASN A 624 13.92 -20.67 -23.98
N LYS A 625 14.76 -21.70 -23.82
CA LYS A 625 14.79 -22.58 -22.64
C LYS A 625 15.38 -21.95 -21.38
N THR A 626 16.03 -20.78 -21.46
CA THR A 626 16.67 -20.14 -20.29
C THR A 626 16.06 -18.79 -19.89
N MET A 627 15.30 -18.11 -20.77
CA MET A 627 14.61 -16.85 -20.45
C MET A 627 13.11 -17.04 -20.16
N LEU A 628 12.44 -18.01 -20.77
CA LEU A 628 10.97 -17.98 -20.76
C LEU A 628 10.33 -18.53 -19.49
N GLY A 629 10.94 -19.55 -18.91
CA GLY A 629 10.58 -20.03 -17.58
C GLY A 629 10.92 -19.01 -16.50
N SER A 630 12.06 -18.32 -16.64
CA SER A 630 12.58 -17.40 -15.61
C SER A 630 11.77 -16.10 -15.49
N TYR A 631 11.19 -15.57 -16.57
CA TYR A 631 10.39 -14.33 -16.53
C TYR A 631 8.92 -14.54 -16.07
N ILE A 632 8.31 -15.70 -16.35
CA ILE A 632 7.06 -16.14 -15.68
C ILE A 632 7.33 -16.32 -14.18
N GLN A 633 8.50 -16.89 -13.83
CA GLN A 633 8.96 -16.98 -12.45
C GLN A 633 9.14 -15.60 -11.80
N GLN A 634 9.72 -14.62 -12.49
CA GLN A 634 10.01 -13.31 -11.89
C GLN A 634 8.77 -12.43 -11.66
N SER A 635 7.74 -12.50 -12.52
CA SER A 635 6.53 -11.68 -12.41
C SER A 635 5.51 -12.18 -11.38
N ILE A 636 5.47 -13.50 -11.15
CA ILE A 636 4.55 -14.15 -10.19
C ILE A 636 5.26 -14.57 -8.89
N PHE A 637 6.55 -14.97 -8.92
CA PHE A 637 7.25 -15.55 -7.76
C PHE A 637 8.24 -14.62 -7.05
N GLY A 638 8.48 -13.40 -7.55
CA GLY A 638 9.38 -12.45 -6.88
C GLY A 638 10.84 -12.90 -6.79
N THR A 639 11.72 -11.97 -6.46
CA THR A 639 13.19 -12.13 -6.55
C THR A 639 13.84 -12.86 -5.37
N ASN A 640 13.07 -13.27 -4.35
CA ASN A 640 13.65 -13.66 -3.05
C ASN A 640 13.63 -15.17 -2.75
N THR A 641 13.33 -16.04 -3.71
CA THR A 641 13.43 -17.50 -3.52
C THR A 641 14.52 -18.11 -4.41
N PRO A 642 15.70 -18.46 -3.86
CA PRO A 642 16.68 -19.23 -4.61
C PRO A 642 16.17 -20.67 -4.75
N LEU A 643 15.69 -21.01 -5.95
CA LEU A 643 15.11 -22.32 -6.25
C LEU A 643 16.07 -23.53 -6.32
N PRO A 644 17.43 -23.44 -6.35
CA PRO A 644 18.25 -24.65 -6.39
C PRO A 644 18.12 -25.51 -5.12
N ALA A 645 17.71 -24.94 -3.98
CA ALA A 645 17.64 -25.66 -2.70
C ALA A 645 16.27 -26.31 -2.41
N VAL A 646 15.18 -25.84 -3.04
CA VAL A 646 13.82 -26.33 -2.73
C VAL A 646 13.44 -27.51 -3.63
N LEU A 647 13.98 -27.58 -4.84
CA LEU A 647 13.77 -28.73 -5.72
C LEU A 647 14.54 -29.99 -5.27
N SER A 648 15.69 -29.83 -4.61
CA SER A 648 16.41 -30.97 -4.03
C SER A 648 15.73 -31.52 -2.77
N TYR A 649 15.09 -30.67 -1.97
CA TYR A 649 14.48 -31.07 -0.69
C TYR A 649 13.23 -31.96 -0.86
N TYR A 650 12.43 -31.73 -1.89
CA TYR A 650 11.21 -32.52 -2.13
C TYR A 650 11.44 -33.80 -2.95
N GLN A 651 12.60 -33.92 -3.61
CA GLN A 651 12.89 -35.09 -4.45
C GLN A 651 13.57 -36.24 -3.69
N GLN A 652 14.06 -35.99 -2.46
CA GLN A 652 14.81 -36.98 -1.68
C GLN A 652 14.00 -37.80 -0.64
N GLN A 653 12.69 -37.58 -0.47
CA GLN A 653 11.93 -38.29 0.58
C GLN A 653 11.41 -39.70 0.22
N LYS A 654 11.99 -40.36 -0.78
CA LYS A 654 11.69 -41.79 -1.05
C LYS A 654 12.94 -42.56 -1.47
N GLN A 655 13.67 -43.11 -0.50
CA GLN A 655 14.26 -44.45 -0.57
C GLN A 655 14.77 -44.88 0.82
N PRO A 656 14.47 -46.11 1.29
CA PRO A 656 15.08 -46.65 2.49
C PRO A 656 16.50 -47.12 2.15
N TYR A 657 17.51 -46.54 2.80
CA TYR A 657 18.91 -46.92 2.58
C TYR A 657 19.26 -48.18 3.38
N ARG A 658 19.62 -49.26 2.69
CA ARG A 658 20.33 -50.43 3.22
C ARG A 658 21.83 -50.18 3.03
N LEU A 659 22.63 -50.38 4.08
CA LEU A 659 24.10 -50.45 4.00
C LEU A 659 24.52 -51.78 3.36
N PRO A 660 25.56 -51.76 2.51
CA PRO A 660 26.65 -52.71 2.73
C PRO A 660 28.06 -52.14 2.48
N ASP A 661 28.91 -52.46 3.46
CA ASP A 661 30.31 -52.89 3.48
C ASP A 661 31.45 -52.12 2.78
N MET A 662 32.51 -51.98 3.59
CA MET A 662 33.87 -51.52 3.29
C MET A 662 34.61 -52.47 2.34
N ASP A 663 35.54 -51.90 1.56
CA ASP A 663 36.91 -52.42 1.43
C ASP A 663 37.89 -51.34 0.93
N GLU A 664 39.18 -51.63 1.16
CA GLU A 664 40.36 -50.79 1.41
C GLU A 664 41.25 -50.41 0.19
N THR A 665 42.25 -49.52 0.44
CA THR A 665 43.54 -49.22 -0.26
C THR A 665 43.53 -48.31 -1.52
N SER A 666 44.48 -47.39 -1.82
CA SER A 666 45.74 -46.88 -1.19
C SER A 666 46.30 -45.64 -1.97
N ASP A 667 46.88 -44.67 -1.24
CA ASP A 667 48.07 -43.76 -1.40
C ASP A 667 48.56 -43.12 -2.73
N GLU A 668 48.82 -41.78 -2.73
CA GLU A 668 50.15 -41.08 -2.62
C GLU A 668 50.12 -39.55 -2.99
N ASP A 669 50.59 -38.69 -2.05
CA ASP A 669 51.53 -37.51 -2.09
C ASP A 669 51.47 -36.38 -3.18
N GLU A 670 51.87 -35.09 -3.00
CA GLU A 670 52.52 -34.28 -1.95
C GLU A 670 52.40 -32.73 -2.19
N CYS A 671 52.36 -31.95 -1.08
CA CYS A 671 53.00 -30.65 -0.67
C CYS A 671 52.99 -29.24 -1.41
N THR A 672 52.49 -28.23 -0.66
CA THR A 672 52.94 -26.83 -0.21
C THR A 672 53.96 -25.95 -1.02
N SER A 673 54.12 -24.60 -0.91
CA SER A 673 54.05 -23.57 0.17
C SER A 673 54.23 -22.11 -0.39
N ALA A 674 54.23 -21.07 0.48
CA ALA A 674 54.25 -19.62 0.16
C ALA A 674 55.45 -18.80 0.75
N SER A 675 55.70 -17.62 0.13
CA SER A 675 56.24 -16.33 0.68
C SER A 675 57.76 -16.01 0.68
N VAL A 676 58.05 -14.69 0.88
CA VAL A 676 59.34 -13.94 1.09
C VAL A 676 59.92 -13.21 -0.17
N SER A 677 60.58 -12.04 -0.17
CA SER A 677 60.42 -10.68 0.40
C SER A 677 61.68 -9.78 0.07
N ARG A 678 61.50 -8.43 -0.04
CA ARG A 678 62.43 -7.31 0.33
C ARG A 678 63.72 -6.90 -0.46
N ASN A 679 63.79 -5.56 -0.69
CA ASN A 679 64.85 -4.56 -0.34
C ASN A 679 65.69 -3.79 -1.42
N VAL A 680 65.48 -2.45 -1.43
CA VAL A 680 66.41 -1.28 -1.29
C VAL A 680 67.52 -0.96 -2.33
N GLY A 681 67.44 0.25 -2.94
CA GLY A 681 68.44 1.34 -2.71
C GLY A 681 69.33 1.95 -3.84
N SER A 682 68.99 3.18 -4.25
CA SER A 682 69.86 4.36 -4.54
C SER A 682 70.53 4.64 -5.92
N GLY A 683 70.41 5.90 -6.38
CA GLY A 683 71.53 6.70 -6.95
C GLY A 683 71.36 7.45 -8.31
N MET A 684 70.91 8.73 -8.27
CA MET A 684 71.28 9.98 -9.04
C MET A 684 71.58 9.93 -10.58
N SER A 685 71.32 10.90 -11.48
CA SER A 685 71.25 12.39 -11.45
C SER A 685 70.76 12.99 -12.81
N ALA A 686 70.09 14.18 -12.76
CA ALA A 686 70.13 15.37 -13.67
C ALA A 686 69.83 15.23 -15.20
N MET A 687 69.28 16.19 -15.97
CA MET A 687 68.78 17.58 -15.89
C MET A 687 68.14 17.92 -17.27
N GLY A 688 67.21 18.89 -17.35
CA GLY A 688 66.94 19.63 -18.61
C GLY A 688 65.47 19.88 -18.98
N ASN A 689 64.96 21.06 -18.63
CA ASN A 689 63.66 21.67 -19.00
C ASN A 689 63.87 22.55 -20.27
N PRO A 690 62.94 23.42 -20.70
CA PRO A 690 61.55 23.28 -21.19
C PRO A 690 61.38 23.87 -22.62
N ASP A 691 60.17 23.87 -23.20
CA ASP A 691 59.68 25.06 -23.91
C ASP A 691 58.17 25.07 -24.19
N SER A 692 57.63 26.28 -24.10
CA SER A 692 56.23 26.70 -24.03
C SER A 692 55.61 27.08 -25.39
N GLY A 693 54.28 27.02 -25.53
CA GLY A 693 53.56 27.65 -26.63
C GLY A 693 52.03 27.62 -26.52
N VAL A 694 51.44 28.79 -26.25
CA VAL A 694 50.02 29.11 -26.06
C VAL A 694 49.32 29.42 -27.41
N SER A 695 48.03 29.05 -27.63
CA SER A 695 46.93 29.96 -28.08
C SER A 695 45.65 29.28 -28.66
N ILE A 696 44.51 29.59 -28.00
CA ILE A 696 43.12 29.97 -28.41
C ILE A 696 42.42 29.32 -29.65
N PRO A 697 41.13 28.89 -29.54
CA PRO A 697 40.35 28.29 -30.64
C PRO A 697 39.40 29.28 -31.37
N GLY A 698 39.12 29.02 -32.65
CA GLY A 698 38.08 29.68 -33.45
C GLY A 698 37.89 29.02 -34.84
N PRO A 699 36.71 29.12 -35.47
CA PRO A 699 35.91 27.95 -35.88
C PRO A 699 35.89 27.73 -37.40
N LEU A 700 35.59 26.51 -37.86
CA LEU A 700 34.99 26.27 -39.17
C LEU A 700 34.33 24.88 -39.28
N ASN A 701 33.05 24.91 -39.66
CA ASN A 701 32.20 23.79 -40.05
C ASN A 701 32.82 22.95 -41.18
N ARG A 702 32.79 21.62 -41.03
CA ARG A 702 32.42 20.74 -42.14
C ARG A 702 31.80 19.44 -41.63
N PHE A 703 30.52 19.27 -41.98
CA PHE A 703 29.78 18.02 -41.91
C PHE A 703 30.40 16.99 -42.85
N ASP A 704 30.62 15.78 -42.35
CA ASP A 704 30.59 14.55 -43.15
C ASP A 704 29.67 13.55 -42.41
N PRO A 705 28.55 13.10 -43.02
CA PRO A 705 27.63 12.17 -42.40
C PRO A 705 27.98 10.76 -42.87
N ASN A 706 28.87 10.06 -42.15
CA ASN A 706 28.98 8.60 -42.22
C ASN A 706 29.93 8.11 -41.11
N THR A 707 29.44 8.13 -39.88
CA THR A 707 30.00 7.30 -38.80
C THR A 707 28.90 7.08 -37.78
N ALA A 708 27.95 6.21 -38.14
CA ALA A 708 27.01 5.65 -37.21
C ALA A 708 27.82 4.81 -36.20
N LEU A 709 28.11 5.41 -35.04
CA LEU A 709 28.64 4.71 -33.88
C LEU A 709 27.60 3.69 -33.41
N LEU A 710 28.07 2.45 -33.30
CA LEU A 710 27.43 1.31 -32.67
C LEU A 710 26.73 1.72 -31.37
N ALA A 711 25.40 1.77 -31.40
CA ALA A 711 24.60 1.67 -30.19
C ALA A 711 24.83 0.29 -29.57
N SER A 712 25.04 0.27 -28.25
CA SER A 712 25.12 -0.94 -27.42
C SER A 712 23.95 -1.89 -27.71
N PRO A 713 24.14 -3.23 -27.75
CA PRO A 713 23.07 -4.18 -28.08
C PRO A 713 22.02 -4.37 -26.98
N ASP A 714 22.13 -3.67 -25.84
CA ASP A 714 21.38 -3.98 -24.61
C ASP A 714 19.96 -3.39 -24.52
N GLU A 715 19.47 -2.64 -25.51
CA GLU A 715 18.13 -1.99 -25.42
C GLU A 715 17.08 -2.53 -26.40
N ALA A 716 17.39 -3.60 -27.13
CA ALA A 716 16.45 -4.19 -28.08
C ALA A 716 16.43 -5.72 -27.97
N ARG A 717 15.79 -6.25 -26.91
CA ARG A 717 15.14 -7.58 -26.83
C ARG A 717 14.72 -7.87 -25.39
N ASP A 718 13.55 -7.37 -24.99
CA ASP A 718 12.89 -7.76 -23.74
C ASP A 718 11.39 -7.97 -23.99
N MET A 719 11.08 -9.01 -24.78
CA MET A 719 9.72 -9.51 -24.94
C MET A 719 9.65 -10.88 -24.28
N SER A 720 9.01 -10.98 -23.12
CA SER A 720 8.72 -12.28 -22.52
C SER A 720 7.50 -12.92 -23.22
N VAL A 721 7.67 -14.09 -23.83
CA VAL A 721 6.55 -14.88 -24.43
C VAL A 721 5.49 -15.24 -23.37
N SER A 722 5.79 -15.10 -22.09
CA SER A 722 4.90 -15.08 -20.93
C SER A 722 3.71 -14.13 -21.08
N THR A 723 3.99 -12.92 -21.57
CA THR A 723 3.03 -11.85 -21.69
C THR A 723 2.24 -11.97 -22.99
N LEU A 724 2.87 -12.51 -24.03
CA LEU A 724 2.16 -13.02 -25.20
C LEU A 724 1.25 -14.21 -24.83
N HIS A 725 1.65 -15.07 -23.88
CA HIS A 725 0.83 -16.22 -23.49
C HIS A 725 -0.32 -15.84 -22.56
N LEU A 726 -0.16 -14.93 -21.59
CA LEU A 726 -1.30 -14.39 -20.82
C LEU A 726 -2.26 -13.59 -21.70
N TYR A 727 -1.74 -12.87 -22.69
CA TYR A 727 -2.54 -12.20 -23.72
C TYR A 727 -3.23 -13.21 -24.65
N ASP A 728 -2.55 -14.27 -25.09
CA ASP A 728 -3.10 -15.35 -25.92
C ASP A 728 -4.07 -16.25 -25.14
N LEU A 729 -3.90 -16.41 -23.82
CA LEU A 729 -4.83 -17.13 -22.97
C LEU A 729 -6.09 -16.28 -22.74
N HIS A 730 -5.94 -14.95 -22.66
CA HIS A 730 -7.05 -14.01 -22.73
C HIS A 730 -7.73 -13.95 -24.11
N LEU A 731 -7.01 -14.15 -25.22
CA LEU A 731 -7.54 -14.17 -26.59
C LEU A 731 -8.15 -15.52 -26.97
N SER A 732 -7.55 -16.64 -26.58
CA SER A 732 -8.03 -17.99 -26.89
C SER A 732 -9.29 -18.36 -26.10
N GLN A 733 -9.48 -17.77 -24.92
CA GLN A 733 -10.75 -17.81 -24.20
C GLN A 733 -11.87 -17.02 -24.90
N ALA A 734 -11.54 -16.16 -25.88
CA ALA A 734 -12.51 -15.36 -26.64
C ALA A 734 -13.05 -16.07 -27.91
N GLY A 735 -13.01 -17.41 -27.96
CA GLY A 735 -13.45 -18.19 -29.11
C GLY A 735 -14.89 -17.89 -29.58
N GLN A 736 -14.99 -17.49 -30.86
CA GLN A 736 -16.14 -17.48 -31.79
C GLN A 736 -17.05 -16.25 -31.97
N SER A 737 -16.64 -15.02 -31.63
CA SER A 737 -17.42 -13.83 -32.05
C SER A 737 -16.63 -12.63 -32.56
N VAL A 738 -15.33 -12.75 -32.84
CA VAL A 738 -14.49 -11.61 -33.24
C VAL A 738 -13.58 -11.89 -34.44
N SER A 739 -14.09 -12.59 -35.47
CA SER A 739 -13.37 -12.74 -36.74
C SER A 739 -14.22 -12.32 -37.95
N ALA A 740 -14.63 -11.05 -38.00
CA ALA A 740 -15.02 -10.39 -39.26
C ALA A 740 -15.21 -8.87 -39.06
N CYS A 741 -14.15 -8.12 -38.73
CA CYS A 741 -14.21 -6.67 -38.91
C CYS A 741 -12.83 -6.08 -39.20
N CYS A 742 -12.16 -6.63 -40.21
CA CYS A 742 -10.97 -6.02 -40.81
C CYS A 742 -10.99 -6.26 -42.32
N THR A 743 -11.96 -5.67 -43.02
CA THR A 743 -11.79 -5.29 -44.43
C THR A 743 -12.60 -4.02 -44.72
N LYS A 744 -11.88 -2.93 -44.99
CA LYS A 744 -12.26 -1.73 -45.77
C LYS A 744 -13.71 -1.22 -45.63
N ASN A 745 -13.92 -0.28 -44.70
CA ASN A 745 -14.73 0.96 -44.84
C ASN A 745 -15.05 1.53 -43.45
N CYS A 746 -14.15 2.35 -42.91
CA CYS A 746 -14.38 3.12 -41.68
C CYS A 746 -14.47 4.63 -41.99
N SER A 747 -15.32 4.99 -42.95
CA SER A 747 -15.82 6.34 -43.14
C SER A 747 -17.30 6.22 -43.45
N GLU A 748 -18.12 6.94 -42.70
CA GLU A 748 -19.60 6.92 -42.69
C GLU A 748 -20.25 5.96 -41.69
N ARG A 749 -20.28 6.40 -40.42
CA ARG A 749 -21.52 6.25 -39.65
C ARG A 749 -21.81 7.55 -38.91
N ASN A 750 -22.98 8.12 -39.22
CA ASN A 750 -23.44 9.44 -38.80
C ASN A 750 -23.52 9.60 -37.28
N ARG A 751 -23.20 10.83 -36.86
CA ARG A 751 -23.50 11.42 -35.55
C ARG A 751 -25.02 11.41 -35.31
N SER A 752 -25.54 10.39 -34.62
CA SER A 752 -26.80 10.48 -33.87
C SER A 752 -26.98 9.23 -33.02
N GLU A 753 -26.41 9.27 -31.81
CA GLU A 753 -26.86 8.60 -30.57
C GLU A 753 -25.71 8.65 -29.55
N SER A 754 -25.37 9.85 -29.09
CA SER A 754 -24.54 10.06 -27.91
C SER A 754 -25.45 10.09 -26.67
N ARG A 755 -25.91 8.91 -26.25
CA ARG A 755 -26.38 8.66 -24.88
C ARG A 755 -25.72 7.37 -24.41
N TRP A 756 -24.47 7.49 -24.00
CA TRP A 756 -23.86 6.48 -23.14
C TRP A 756 -24.50 6.64 -21.77
N ALA A 757 -25.21 5.60 -21.33
CA ALA A 757 -25.74 5.53 -19.99
C ALA A 757 -24.57 5.70 -19.00
N SER A 758 -24.66 6.74 -18.17
CA SER A 758 -23.98 6.80 -16.89
C SER A 758 -24.15 5.47 -16.16
N GLY A 759 -23.12 5.02 -15.46
CA GLY A 759 -23.01 3.69 -14.84
C GLY A 759 -24.01 3.33 -13.74
N GLU A 760 -25.30 3.42 -14.02
CA GLU A 760 -26.39 2.93 -13.16
C GLU A 760 -26.95 1.57 -13.57
N GLU A 761 -26.58 1.02 -14.73
CA GLU A 761 -27.11 -0.29 -15.16
C GLU A 761 -26.05 -1.38 -15.06
N THR A 762 -25.91 -1.92 -13.85
CA THR A 762 -25.71 -3.37 -13.73
C THR A 762 -27.11 -4.01 -13.82
N PRO A 763 -27.35 -5.02 -14.66
CA PRO A 763 -28.67 -5.62 -14.82
C PRO A 763 -29.03 -6.57 -13.66
N LEU A 764 -28.71 -6.21 -12.41
CA LEU A 764 -28.67 -7.16 -11.28
C LEU A 764 -29.41 -6.75 -10.01
N LEU A 765 -30.14 -5.65 -10.01
CA LEU A 765 -30.93 -5.26 -8.84
C LEU A 765 -32.32 -4.82 -9.29
N HIS A 766 -33.14 -5.80 -9.70
CA HIS A 766 -34.59 -5.63 -9.65
C HIS A 766 -35.00 -5.36 -8.20
N ARG A 767 -35.51 -4.16 -7.92
CA ARG A 767 -36.50 -3.98 -6.84
C ARG A 767 -37.88 -4.36 -7.39
N PRO A 768 -38.77 -4.94 -6.56
CA PRO A 768 -40.18 -5.06 -6.93
C PRO A 768 -40.81 -3.69 -7.19
#